data_AF-A0A957E2X1-F1
#
_entry.id   AF-A0A957E2X1-F1
#
_cell.length_a   1.000
_cell.length_b   1.000
_cell.length_c   1.000
_cell.angle_alpha   90.00
_cell.angle_beta   90.00
_cell.angle_gamma   90.00
#
_symmetry.space_group_name_H-M   'P 1'
#
loop_
_entity.id
_entity.type
_entity.pdbx_description
1 polymer ?
#
loop_
_entity_poly.entity_id
_entity_poly.type
_entity_poly.pdbx_seq_one_letter_code
_entity_poly.pdbx_strand_id
1 'polypeptide(L)'
;MKPKLTKIVLIFLTGWVLTGCTTPPSPQESTIKGRILFWHTWQGTEAQVLNDLIADFTTLHPGVDVITVPVSAGTIVNRFQDRSVSGLGPDIMLLDSRSIFELAEAGFINDISKQVDLEKQPYLSAALTAVQNNDQLFGIPFALHSQVLFYNKTLVQTPPTSLAELQTRVAAGEKMALDANLVDAIWGLGAFGGNIFDSEGQFSLSQGGLINWLDFLQQAQALPGFILGTDTQHLRELFVTGQVAYYVGASSDLPALQAAMSGLPPVAVPAQVADETQTEAEVPDTNITAAPAADIADILGVATLPVGPNEWQPSPVLRTDAFVFSRVSSPQEQELALALAEFLTNAQQQTRLALEGIGRIPAGAEIRRNRNLPESTVALVKQIRTAVAIPYAIRPIWDAFVQEGGEFNSGYTRALQGILSTSQFIDESAALVESQLGVETPEKDLSLYCPTSGGNEPITLSLWHALPEAEAEVMAQIAQNYETLCEGMSLEITALAADSIMERYIAEAEAGNGPDMLLASSRWTSRLAEMGLVADLSDTVRPEDLESLIPETAVAMRYQNRLYGVPQSVSVLALLYNKEMVDSLPISLEELLVQVTPEHRWALPMRFFYGYWGLNPFGGFLFNSETGLIEEQAGLVPWLTWLEVAQSRPGVDLTFDPAAATNAFARGEVAYLVQGPWVLPQLREALGEDGFGVAPLPSGPNGPGSPILQVEGVMLNVNSSELSEEAVAFIRYLSLPESQAIWLDTGTHVSASVVANMEDLPLLRGFQEEAKLASVVDENSKFAAMEALGDTLYADVLLNGVDVETAVIEFETAVQALSKTQP
;
A
#
# COMPACT_ATOMS: atom_id res chain seq x y z
N MET A 1 4.72 53.44 16.57
CA MET A 1 5.66 54.54 16.27
C MET A 1 5.65 55.56 17.40
N LYS A 2 6.86 55.96 17.83
CA LYS A 2 7.22 57.12 18.67
C LYS A 2 6.93 57.08 20.20
N PRO A 3 7.80 57.73 21.01
CA PRO A 3 8.50 57.08 22.12
C PRO A 3 8.53 57.87 23.46
N LYS A 4 9.14 57.22 24.47
CA LYS A 4 9.95 57.69 25.61
C LYS A 4 10.06 59.21 25.90
N LEU A 5 10.09 59.59 27.19
CA LEU A 5 11.33 59.98 27.91
C LEU A 5 11.18 60.27 29.44
N THR A 6 12.10 59.69 30.24
CA THR A 6 12.84 60.21 31.45
C THR A 6 12.11 60.77 32.69
N LYS A 7 12.59 60.68 33.95
CA LYS A 7 13.88 60.36 34.66
C LYS A 7 13.48 60.10 36.15
N ILE A 8 14.22 59.36 36.98
CA ILE A 8 15.25 59.86 37.92
C ILE A 8 15.92 58.66 38.64
N VAL A 9 17.17 58.86 39.04
CA VAL A 9 18.24 57.92 39.43
C VAL A 9 18.47 57.93 40.97
N LEU A 10 18.62 56.73 41.54
CA LEU A 10 19.55 56.21 42.58
C LEU A 10 19.77 56.93 43.93
N ILE A 11 19.79 56.16 45.03
CA ILE A 11 20.85 56.11 46.08
C ILE A 11 20.74 54.79 46.88
N PHE A 12 21.90 54.13 47.08
CA PHE A 12 22.18 52.93 47.89
C PHE A 12 22.37 53.27 49.40
N LEU A 13 22.03 52.36 50.33
CA LEU A 13 22.97 51.63 51.24
C LEU A 13 22.29 50.98 52.48
N THR A 14 22.49 49.65 52.59
CA THR A 14 22.77 48.81 53.79
C THR A 14 21.87 48.81 55.04
N GLY A 15 21.36 47.61 55.38
CA GLY A 15 20.87 47.23 56.71
C GLY A 15 20.80 45.70 56.89
N TRP A 16 21.68 45.20 57.74
CA TRP A 16 21.96 43.82 58.21
C TRP A 16 20.87 42.71 58.11
N VAL A 17 21.31 41.52 57.68
CA VAL A 17 20.64 40.22 57.84
C VAL A 17 21.25 39.50 59.04
N LEU A 18 20.42 39.10 60.01
CA LEU A 18 20.73 38.08 61.01
C LEU A 18 19.59 37.05 61.06
N THR A 19 19.94 35.85 60.59
CA THR A 19 19.58 34.51 61.13
C THR A 19 18.12 34.16 61.43
N GLY A 20 17.53 33.38 60.53
CA GLY A 20 16.60 32.30 60.88
C GLY A 20 17.07 31.01 60.20
N CYS A 21 17.67 30.09 60.96
CA CYS A 21 17.97 28.74 60.47
C CYS A 21 16.64 27.97 60.38
N THR A 22 16.10 27.81 59.18
CA THR A 22 15.11 26.76 58.91
C THR A 22 15.88 25.48 58.60
N THR A 23 15.71 24.46 59.44
CA THR A 23 16.09 23.09 59.13
C THR A 23 15.61 22.72 57.73
N PRO A 24 16.45 22.13 56.87
CA PRO A 24 15.97 21.52 55.64
C PRO A 24 14.91 20.46 56.01
N PRO A 25 13.81 20.33 55.26
CA PRO A 25 12.91 19.21 55.46
C PRO A 25 13.72 17.92 55.30
N SER A 26 13.59 17.01 56.28
CA SER A 26 14.16 15.67 56.20
C SER A 26 13.64 14.99 54.92
N PRO A 27 14.46 14.21 54.19
CA PRO A 27 13.97 13.41 53.08
C PRO A 27 12.83 12.53 53.62
N GLN A 28 11.66 12.65 53.01
CA GLN A 28 10.52 11.79 53.30
C GLN A 28 10.99 10.36 53.02
N GLU A 29 11.13 9.51 54.04
CA GLU A 29 11.50 8.11 53.85
C GLU A 29 10.51 7.49 52.86
N SER A 30 11.00 6.91 51.77
CA SER A 30 10.17 6.16 50.84
C SER A 30 9.50 5.01 51.61
N THR A 31 8.18 5.02 51.67
CA THR A 31 7.40 4.05 52.46
C THR A 31 7.39 2.64 51.87
N ILE A 32 7.78 2.49 50.60
CA ILE A 32 7.78 1.23 49.88
C ILE A 32 9.13 0.52 50.08
N LYS A 33 9.10 -0.73 50.56
CA LYS A 33 10.26 -1.61 50.78
C LYS A 33 9.88 -3.04 50.44
N GLY A 34 10.82 -3.84 49.96
CA GLY A 34 10.58 -5.23 49.63
C GLY A 34 11.47 -5.74 48.50
N ARG A 35 11.22 -6.98 48.09
CA ARG A 35 11.90 -7.61 46.95
C ARG A 35 10.84 -8.11 45.98
N ILE A 36 11.05 -7.90 44.69
CA ILE A 36 10.21 -8.46 43.61
C ILE A 36 11.07 -9.13 42.54
N LEU A 37 10.52 -10.17 41.93
CA LEU A 37 11.08 -10.87 40.78
C LEU A 37 10.41 -10.36 39.49
N PHE A 38 11.22 -9.81 38.58
CA PHE A 38 10.76 -9.25 37.32
C PHE A 38 11.27 -10.08 36.14
N TRP A 39 10.38 -10.65 35.33
CA TRP A 39 10.74 -11.32 34.06
C TRP A 39 10.44 -10.46 32.83
N HIS A 40 11.30 -10.51 31.82
CA HIS A 40 11.07 -9.83 30.54
C HIS A 40 11.68 -10.60 29.38
N THR A 41 11.23 -10.31 28.15
CA THR A 41 11.73 -10.93 26.92
C THR A 41 12.83 -10.15 26.21
N TRP A 42 12.96 -8.85 26.53
CA TRP A 42 13.93 -7.94 25.91
C TRP A 42 15.37 -8.42 26.06
N GLN A 43 16.20 -8.21 25.04
CA GLN A 43 17.59 -8.66 24.94
C GLN A 43 18.52 -7.49 24.60
N GLY A 44 19.84 -7.72 24.69
CA GLY A 44 20.86 -6.76 24.22
C GLY A 44 20.66 -5.34 24.76
N THR A 45 20.71 -4.35 23.86
CA THR A 45 20.53 -2.92 24.18
C THR A 45 19.17 -2.63 24.84
N GLU A 46 18.09 -3.30 24.41
CA GLU A 46 16.76 -3.10 25.01
C GLU A 46 16.77 -3.50 26.49
N ALA A 47 17.35 -4.66 26.81
CA ALA A 47 17.48 -5.13 28.19
C ALA A 47 18.36 -4.20 29.03
N GLN A 48 19.41 -3.63 28.43
CA GLN A 48 20.27 -2.67 29.12
C GLN A 48 19.51 -1.39 29.47
N VAL A 49 18.79 -0.80 28.51
CA VAL A 49 17.95 0.38 28.75
C VAL A 49 16.93 0.09 29.85
N LEU A 50 16.22 -1.04 29.80
CA LEU A 50 15.26 -1.42 30.83
C LEU A 50 15.90 -1.51 32.22
N ASN A 51 17.08 -2.13 32.34
CA ASN A 51 17.80 -2.22 33.61
C ASN A 51 18.25 -0.85 34.13
N ASP A 52 18.66 0.07 33.25
CA ASP A 52 19.03 1.43 33.64
C ASP A 52 17.82 2.22 34.19
N LEU A 53 16.63 2.04 33.60
CA LEU A 53 15.39 2.64 34.11
C LEU A 53 15.02 2.06 35.49
N ILE A 54 15.22 0.76 35.71
CA ILE A 54 14.99 0.11 37.02
C ILE A 54 16.02 0.57 38.06
N ALA A 55 17.26 0.82 37.65
CA ALA A 55 18.31 1.34 38.54
C ALA A 55 17.94 2.73 39.10
N ASP A 56 17.29 3.59 38.30
CA ASP A 56 16.78 4.88 38.77
C ASP A 56 15.73 4.69 39.87
N PHE A 57 14.81 3.73 39.69
CA PHE A 57 13.79 3.43 40.69
C PHE A 57 14.40 2.96 42.01
N THR A 58 15.32 1.99 41.96
CA THR A 58 15.99 1.48 43.18
C THR A 58 16.89 2.51 43.85
N THR A 59 17.43 3.48 43.08
CA THR A 59 18.16 4.62 43.64
C THR A 59 17.24 5.55 44.43
N LEU A 60 16.02 5.80 43.95
CA LEU A 60 15.00 6.59 44.65
C LEU A 60 14.38 5.82 45.82
N HIS A 61 14.40 4.49 45.77
CA HIS A 61 13.80 3.59 46.75
C HIS A 61 14.83 2.58 47.28
N PRO A 62 15.80 2.99 48.12
CA PRO A 62 16.93 2.14 48.54
C PRO A 62 16.55 0.93 49.40
N GLY A 63 15.29 0.83 49.84
CA GLY A 63 14.74 -0.35 50.52
C GLY A 63 14.08 -1.37 49.59
N VAL A 64 14.16 -1.16 48.28
CA VAL A 64 13.59 -2.02 47.23
C VAL A 64 14.69 -2.78 46.52
N ASP A 65 14.46 -4.07 46.28
CA ASP A 65 15.33 -4.95 45.51
C ASP A 65 14.54 -5.55 44.33
N VAL A 66 14.91 -5.21 43.10
CA VAL A 66 14.27 -5.72 41.88
C VAL A 66 15.20 -6.73 41.22
N ILE A 67 14.80 -8.01 41.23
CA ILE A 67 15.57 -9.08 40.60
C ILE A 67 15.04 -9.26 39.18
N THR A 68 15.78 -8.76 38.18
CA THR A 68 15.46 -8.97 36.76
C THR A 68 16.00 -10.29 36.22
N VAL A 69 15.15 -11.02 35.50
CA VAL A 69 15.51 -12.26 34.82
C VAL A 69 15.03 -12.21 33.36
N PRO A 70 15.93 -12.08 32.38
CA PRO A 70 15.55 -12.22 30.98
C PRO A 70 15.15 -13.67 30.69
N VAL A 71 14.03 -13.86 30.01
CA VAL A 71 13.52 -15.18 29.60
C VAL A 71 13.19 -15.12 28.11
N SER A 72 13.52 -16.17 27.37
CA SER A 72 13.19 -16.24 25.94
C SER A 72 11.67 -16.16 25.73
N ALA A 73 11.25 -15.33 24.76
CA ALA A 73 9.84 -15.10 24.41
C ALA A 73 9.08 -16.42 24.17
N GLY A 74 9.69 -17.37 23.44
CA GLY A 74 9.05 -18.67 23.16
C GLY A 74 8.87 -19.60 24.36
N THR A 75 9.40 -19.25 25.54
CA THR A 75 9.32 -20.09 26.74
C THR A 75 8.73 -19.39 27.96
N ILE A 76 8.59 -18.05 27.93
CA ILE A 76 8.23 -17.27 29.11
C ILE A 76 6.85 -17.63 29.65
N VAL A 77 5.86 -17.82 28.77
CA VAL A 77 4.48 -18.19 29.12
C VAL A 77 4.42 -19.53 29.83
N ASN A 78 4.92 -20.61 29.18
CA ASN A 78 4.93 -21.95 29.77
C ASN A 78 5.70 -21.98 31.11
N ARG A 79 6.87 -21.33 31.18
CA ARG A 79 7.64 -21.25 32.42
C ARG A 79 6.91 -20.47 33.51
N PHE A 80 6.16 -19.43 33.16
CA PHE A 80 5.36 -18.66 34.10
C PHE A 80 4.21 -19.49 34.66
N GLN A 81 3.45 -20.16 33.79
CA GLN A 81 2.34 -21.04 34.18
C GLN A 81 2.83 -22.14 35.13
N ASP A 82 3.89 -22.86 34.77
CA ASP A 82 4.48 -23.94 35.58
C ASP A 82 4.92 -23.46 36.98
N ARG A 83 5.60 -22.32 37.05
CA ARG A 83 6.12 -21.79 38.32
C ARG A 83 5.05 -21.16 39.19
N SER A 84 4.03 -20.57 38.58
CA SER A 84 2.91 -19.95 39.31
C SER A 84 2.12 -20.97 40.10
N VAL A 85 1.93 -22.19 39.58
CA VAL A 85 1.26 -23.29 40.31
C VAL A 85 1.97 -23.63 41.62
N SER A 86 3.28 -23.42 41.71
CA SER A 86 4.09 -23.67 42.91
C SER A 86 4.34 -22.41 43.76
N GLY A 87 3.75 -21.26 43.42
CA GLY A 87 4.01 -19.98 44.08
C GLY A 87 5.44 -19.45 43.89
N LEU A 88 6.14 -19.91 42.84
CA LEU A 88 7.52 -19.54 42.52
C LEU A 88 7.63 -18.69 41.25
N GLY A 89 6.51 -18.15 40.77
CA GLY A 89 6.45 -17.26 39.61
C GLY A 89 7.05 -15.89 39.91
N PRO A 90 7.39 -15.10 38.87
CA PRO A 90 7.66 -13.67 38.98
C PRO A 90 6.47 -12.89 39.54
N ASP A 91 6.76 -11.72 40.10
CA ASP A 91 5.76 -10.78 40.61
C ASP A 91 5.24 -9.86 39.52
N ILE A 92 6.14 -9.44 38.64
CA ILE A 92 5.88 -8.57 37.49
C ILE A 92 6.53 -9.17 36.25
N MET A 93 5.89 -8.99 35.10
CA MET A 93 6.47 -9.38 33.82
C MET A 93 6.25 -8.29 32.77
N LEU A 94 7.15 -8.20 31.79
CA LEU A 94 7.00 -7.36 30.61
C LEU A 94 6.81 -8.31 29.42
N LEU A 95 5.59 -8.35 28.91
CA LEU A 95 5.13 -9.31 27.91
C LEU A 95 4.50 -8.59 26.72
N ASP A 96 4.54 -9.24 25.56
CA ASP A 96 3.80 -8.82 24.38
C ASP A 96 2.30 -9.15 24.53
N SER A 97 1.44 -8.38 23.86
CA SER A 97 -0.02 -8.49 23.99
C SER A 97 -0.60 -9.87 23.69
N ARG A 98 0.05 -10.72 22.87
CA ARG A 98 -0.38 -12.11 22.64
C ARG A 98 -0.31 -12.92 23.92
N SER A 99 0.85 -12.87 24.58
CA SER A 99 1.12 -13.60 25.82
C SER A 99 0.20 -13.14 26.95
N ILE A 100 -0.16 -11.84 26.97
CA ILE A 100 -1.07 -11.27 27.98
C ILE A 100 -2.47 -11.86 27.85
N PHE A 101 -3.01 -11.95 26.63
CA PHE A 101 -4.31 -12.57 26.38
C PHE A 101 -4.34 -14.02 26.90
N GLU A 102 -3.36 -14.84 26.51
CA GLU A 102 -3.30 -16.24 26.91
C GLU A 102 -3.30 -16.41 28.45
N LEU A 103 -2.51 -15.58 29.15
CA LEU A 103 -2.40 -15.65 30.60
C LEU A 103 -3.61 -15.09 31.34
N ALA A 104 -4.29 -14.09 30.78
CA ALA A 104 -5.53 -13.54 31.33
C ALA A 104 -6.66 -14.57 31.26
N GLU A 105 -6.87 -15.18 30.10
CA GLU A 105 -7.88 -16.23 29.89
C GLU A 105 -7.62 -17.47 30.74
N ALA A 106 -6.34 -17.86 30.88
CA ALA A 106 -5.95 -18.96 31.77
C ALA A 106 -6.00 -18.55 33.27
N GLY A 107 -6.30 -17.30 33.59
CA GLY A 107 -6.52 -16.81 34.94
C GLY A 107 -5.25 -16.71 35.79
N PHE A 108 -4.08 -16.51 35.18
CA PHE A 108 -2.80 -16.39 35.89
C PHE A 108 -2.43 -14.95 36.27
N ILE A 109 -2.98 -13.93 35.59
CA ILE A 109 -2.66 -12.51 35.82
C ILE A 109 -3.83 -11.70 36.37
N ASN A 110 -3.53 -10.61 37.10
CA ASN A 110 -4.51 -9.76 37.76
C ASN A 110 -5.25 -8.85 36.77
N ASP A 111 -6.53 -8.58 37.07
CA ASP A 111 -7.22 -7.38 36.60
C ASP A 111 -6.82 -6.21 37.51
N ILE A 112 -6.20 -5.20 36.91
CA ILE A 112 -5.63 -4.03 37.61
C ILE A 112 -6.44 -2.74 37.39
N SER A 113 -7.63 -2.84 36.79
CA SER A 113 -8.50 -1.71 36.47
C SER A 113 -8.83 -0.81 37.67
N LYS A 114 -8.85 -1.36 38.89
CA LYS A 114 -9.15 -0.61 40.12
C LYS A 114 -7.92 0.03 40.77
N GLN A 115 -6.74 -0.39 40.34
CA GLN A 115 -5.46 0.00 40.91
C GLN A 115 -4.78 1.07 40.06
N VAL A 116 -5.06 1.10 38.75
CA VAL A 116 -4.49 2.04 37.79
C VAL A 116 -5.49 3.14 37.45
N ASP A 117 -5.06 4.39 37.61
CA ASP A 117 -5.83 5.56 37.20
C ASP A 117 -5.38 6.04 35.82
N LEU A 118 -6.10 5.62 34.77
CA LEU A 118 -5.79 5.96 33.38
C LEU A 118 -5.92 7.46 33.07
N GLU A 119 -6.63 8.25 33.90
CA GLU A 119 -6.73 9.70 33.71
C GLU A 119 -5.42 10.43 34.08
N LYS A 120 -4.65 9.86 35.02
CA LYS A 120 -3.39 10.45 35.47
C LYS A 120 -2.21 10.21 34.52
N GLN A 121 -2.31 9.19 33.67
CA GLN A 121 -1.29 8.87 32.66
C GLN A 121 -1.99 8.53 31.33
N PRO A 122 -2.16 9.50 30.42
CA PRO A 122 -2.83 9.22 29.15
C PRO A 122 -1.94 8.34 28.27
N TYR A 123 -2.43 7.14 27.94
CA TYR A 123 -1.83 6.24 26.96
C TYR A 123 -2.38 6.52 25.57
N LEU A 124 -1.66 6.05 24.55
CA LEU A 124 -2.22 5.93 23.21
C LEU A 124 -3.38 4.92 23.25
N SER A 125 -4.53 5.26 22.64
CA SER A 125 -5.71 4.38 22.61
C SER A 125 -5.38 3.00 22.08
N ALA A 126 -4.64 2.93 20.97
CA ALA A 126 -4.18 1.68 20.36
C ALA A 126 -3.30 0.82 21.31
N ALA A 127 -2.58 1.43 22.25
CA ALA A 127 -1.81 0.70 23.25
C ALA A 127 -2.74 -0.02 24.25
N LEU A 128 -3.85 0.61 24.64
CA LEU A 128 -4.83 0.04 25.57
C LEU A 128 -5.69 -1.05 24.91
N THR A 129 -6.07 -0.89 23.64
CA THR A 129 -6.90 -1.83 22.87
C THR A 129 -6.42 -3.29 22.97
N ALA A 130 -5.11 -3.51 23.04
CA ALA A 130 -4.52 -4.85 23.06
C ALA A 130 -4.42 -5.49 24.46
N VAL A 131 -4.64 -4.73 25.54
CA VAL A 131 -4.47 -5.19 26.94
C VAL A 131 -5.68 -4.93 27.83
N GLN A 132 -6.76 -4.39 27.25
CA GLN A 132 -8.00 -4.06 27.93
C GLN A 132 -9.16 -4.87 27.32
N ASN A 133 -10.04 -5.37 28.17
CA ASN A 133 -11.29 -6.03 27.77
C ASN A 133 -12.45 -5.43 28.56
N ASN A 134 -13.30 -4.63 27.91
CA ASN A 134 -14.34 -3.84 28.57
C ASN A 134 -13.74 -2.98 29.71
N ASP A 135 -14.27 -3.14 30.94
CA ASP A 135 -13.80 -2.43 32.14
C ASP A 135 -12.54 -3.06 32.78
N GLN A 136 -12.05 -4.21 32.26
CA GLN A 136 -10.91 -4.91 32.82
C GLN A 136 -9.61 -4.52 32.14
N LEU A 137 -8.56 -4.33 32.93
CA LEU A 137 -7.21 -4.00 32.45
C LEU A 137 -6.25 -5.10 32.88
N PHE A 138 -5.58 -5.75 31.94
CA PHE A 138 -4.69 -6.89 32.23
C PHE A 138 -3.20 -6.54 32.21
N GLY A 139 -2.85 -5.33 31.77
CA GLY A 139 -1.47 -4.83 31.84
C GLY A 139 -1.38 -3.33 31.67
N ILE A 140 -0.25 -2.75 32.10
CA ILE A 140 0.07 -1.33 31.92
C ILE A 140 0.95 -1.18 30.68
N PRO A 141 0.48 -0.54 29.59
CA PRO A 141 1.26 -0.38 28.38
C PRO A 141 2.59 0.33 28.63
N PHE A 142 3.68 -0.21 28.09
CA PHE A 142 5.01 0.35 28.26
C PHE A 142 5.64 0.79 26.93
N ALA A 143 5.58 -0.09 25.93
CA ALA A 143 6.19 0.13 24.63
C ALA A 143 5.37 -0.49 23.50
N LEU A 144 5.51 0.09 22.31
CA LEU A 144 4.85 -0.32 21.09
C LEU A 144 5.90 -0.63 20.02
N HIS A 145 5.58 -1.55 19.12
CA HIS A 145 6.39 -1.84 17.94
C HIS A 145 5.52 -2.35 16.79
N SER A 146 6.00 -2.15 15.55
CA SER A 146 5.31 -2.54 14.32
C SER A 146 6.31 -2.71 13.17
N GLN A 147 5.85 -3.09 11.97
CA GLN A 147 6.72 -3.18 10.79
C GLN A 147 7.09 -1.79 10.26
N VAL A 148 8.33 -1.64 9.80
CA VAL A 148 8.88 -0.43 9.18
C VAL A 148 9.75 -0.81 7.99
N LEU A 149 10.07 0.18 7.15
CA LEU A 149 11.05 0.04 6.08
C LEU A 149 12.43 0.45 6.59
N PHE A 150 13.35 -0.49 6.65
CA PHE A 150 14.78 -0.22 6.81
C PHE A 150 15.42 -0.02 5.44
N TYR A 151 16.33 0.95 5.34
CA TYR A 151 17.08 1.18 4.11
C TYR A 151 18.57 1.40 4.39
N ASN A 152 19.41 0.91 3.50
CA ASN A 152 20.85 1.02 3.61
C ASN A 152 21.33 2.29 2.90
N LYS A 153 21.70 3.30 3.69
CA LYS A 153 22.15 4.63 3.22
C LYS A 153 23.43 4.58 2.39
N THR A 154 24.17 3.47 2.43
CA THR A 154 25.36 3.26 1.59
C THR A 154 25.01 2.80 0.17
N LEU A 155 23.82 2.25 -0.03
CA LEU A 155 23.33 1.76 -1.31
C LEU A 155 22.37 2.75 -1.97
N VAL A 156 21.54 3.42 -1.18
CA VAL A 156 20.50 4.34 -1.65
C VAL A 156 20.42 5.59 -0.77
N GLN A 157 20.14 6.75 -1.36
CA GLN A 157 20.12 8.03 -0.62
C GLN A 157 18.81 8.25 0.14
N THR A 158 17.68 7.88 -0.46
CA THR A 158 16.35 8.05 0.12
C THR A 158 15.55 6.75 0.05
N PRO A 159 14.65 6.51 1.03
CA PRO A 159 13.69 5.41 0.95
C PRO A 159 12.60 5.75 -0.09
N PRO A 160 12.03 4.73 -0.76
CA PRO A 160 10.80 4.90 -1.53
C PRO A 160 9.65 5.27 -0.60
N THR A 161 8.78 6.13 -1.09
CA THR A 161 7.62 6.66 -0.38
C THR A 161 6.32 5.96 -0.81
N SER A 162 6.28 5.37 -2.00
CA SER A 162 5.14 4.61 -2.53
C SER A 162 5.54 3.23 -3.07
N LEU A 163 4.58 2.32 -3.19
CA LEU A 163 4.76 0.99 -3.76
C LEU A 163 5.16 1.07 -5.25
N ALA A 164 4.60 2.03 -5.99
CA ALA A 164 4.97 2.29 -7.37
C ALA A 164 6.43 2.78 -7.51
N GLU A 165 6.87 3.69 -6.63
CA GLU A 165 8.26 4.13 -6.59
C GLU A 165 9.20 2.97 -6.22
N LEU A 166 8.79 2.13 -5.27
CA LEU A 166 9.54 0.94 -4.87
C LEU A 166 9.70 -0.05 -6.03
N GLN A 167 8.63 -0.38 -6.76
CA GLN A 167 8.70 -1.26 -7.94
C GLN A 167 9.65 -0.68 -9.00
N THR A 168 9.54 0.63 -9.26
CA THR A 168 10.40 1.34 -10.22
C THR A 168 11.88 1.23 -9.83
N ARG A 169 12.20 1.48 -8.56
CA ARG A 169 13.57 1.40 -8.02
C ARG A 169 14.11 -0.03 -8.05
N VAL A 170 13.27 -1.02 -7.71
CA VAL A 170 13.65 -2.44 -7.75
C VAL A 170 13.92 -2.90 -9.18
N ALA A 171 13.09 -2.48 -10.15
CA ALA A 171 13.31 -2.73 -11.57
C ALA A 171 14.60 -2.08 -12.09
N ALA A 172 14.97 -0.90 -11.55
CA ALA A 172 16.25 -0.24 -11.82
C ALA A 172 17.46 -0.88 -11.10
N GLY A 173 17.24 -1.92 -10.28
CA GLY A 173 18.29 -2.71 -9.63
C GLY A 173 18.46 -2.44 -8.12
N GLU A 174 17.67 -1.55 -7.51
CA GLU A 174 17.67 -1.33 -6.05
C GLU A 174 16.93 -2.46 -5.34
N LYS A 175 17.63 -3.55 -5.04
CA LYS A 175 17.03 -4.79 -4.50
C LYS A 175 16.37 -4.59 -3.13
N MET A 176 15.32 -5.35 -2.85
CA MET A 176 14.63 -5.36 -1.56
C MET A 176 14.34 -6.76 -1.03
N ALA A 177 14.14 -6.86 0.28
CA ALA A 177 13.68 -8.07 0.97
C ALA A 177 12.38 -7.81 1.75
N LEU A 178 11.39 -8.70 1.60
CA LEU A 178 10.11 -8.66 2.31
C LEU A 178 9.77 -10.06 2.84
N ASP A 179 9.37 -10.10 4.11
CA ASP A 179 8.83 -11.32 4.73
C ASP A 179 7.43 -11.60 4.21
N ALA A 180 7.25 -12.79 3.63
CA ALA A 180 6.02 -13.26 3.02
C ALA A 180 5.09 -13.97 4.02
N ASN A 181 5.46 -14.11 5.29
CA ASN A 181 4.54 -14.61 6.31
C ASN A 181 3.36 -13.64 6.45
N LEU A 182 2.12 -14.17 6.48
CA LEU A 182 0.90 -13.35 6.48
C LEU A 182 0.95 -12.21 7.53
N VAL A 183 1.35 -12.52 8.77
CA VAL A 183 1.39 -11.51 9.85
C VAL A 183 2.38 -10.36 9.58
N ASP A 184 3.40 -10.63 8.77
CA ASP A 184 4.50 -9.71 8.43
C ASP A 184 4.32 -9.02 7.08
N ALA A 185 3.42 -9.53 6.24
CA ALA A 185 3.04 -8.94 4.95
C ALA A 185 1.68 -8.22 4.97
N ILE A 186 0.79 -8.51 5.91
CA ILE A 186 -0.61 -8.01 5.89
C ILE A 186 -0.75 -6.48 6.01
N TRP A 187 0.34 -5.77 6.33
CA TRP A 187 0.36 -4.30 6.27
C TRP A 187 -0.03 -3.74 4.91
N GLY A 188 0.22 -4.49 3.83
CA GLY A 188 -0.14 -4.10 2.47
C GLY A 188 -1.64 -4.03 2.24
N LEU A 189 -2.46 -4.71 3.06
CA LEU A 189 -3.91 -4.60 3.01
C LEU A 189 -4.37 -3.14 3.11
N GLY A 190 -3.83 -2.38 4.07
CA GLY A 190 -4.12 -0.95 4.20
C GLY A 190 -3.54 -0.09 3.08
N ALA A 191 -2.41 -0.50 2.49
CA ALA A 191 -1.88 0.19 1.32
C ALA A 191 -2.83 0.08 0.11
N PHE A 192 -3.72 -0.92 0.11
CA PHE A 192 -4.78 -1.10 -0.88
C PHE A 192 -6.19 -0.77 -0.33
N GLY A 193 -6.25 0.06 0.71
CA GLY A 193 -7.52 0.61 1.24
C GLY A 193 -8.30 -0.34 2.14
N GLY A 194 -7.84 -1.59 2.26
CA GLY A 194 -8.50 -2.62 3.03
C GLY A 194 -8.21 -2.56 4.52
N ASN A 195 -9.08 -3.18 5.30
CA ASN A 195 -8.98 -3.28 6.75
C ASN A 195 -9.16 -4.74 7.22
N ILE A 196 -8.67 -5.01 8.44
CA ILE A 196 -8.85 -6.28 9.16
C ILE A 196 -10.10 -6.21 10.07
N PHE A 197 -10.53 -4.99 10.39
CA PHE A 197 -11.66 -4.72 11.27
C PHE A 197 -12.56 -3.66 10.65
N ASP A 198 -13.86 -3.77 10.91
CA ASP A 198 -14.83 -2.73 10.56
C ASP A 198 -14.82 -1.56 11.56
N SER A 199 -15.70 -0.58 11.33
CA SER A 199 -15.84 0.59 12.20
C SER A 199 -16.31 0.28 13.62
N GLU A 200 -16.91 -0.90 13.84
CA GLU A 200 -17.36 -1.40 15.15
C GLU A 200 -16.28 -2.24 15.85
N GLY A 201 -15.13 -2.45 15.21
CA GLY A 201 -14.01 -3.25 15.71
C GLY A 201 -14.25 -4.76 15.62
N GLN A 202 -15.23 -5.20 14.84
CA GLN A 202 -15.43 -6.62 14.52
C GLN A 202 -14.47 -7.03 13.42
N PHE A 203 -14.15 -8.33 13.35
CA PHE A 203 -13.34 -8.87 12.28
C PHE A 203 -14.07 -8.73 10.94
N SER A 204 -13.51 -7.95 10.04
CA SER A 204 -14.02 -7.73 8.69
C SER A 204 -12.81 -7.63 7.77
N LEU A 205 -12.62 -8.66 6.95
CA LEU A 205 -11.49 -8.72 6.03
C LEU A 205 -11.90 -8.13 4.68
N SER A 206 -11.40 -6.94 4.38
CA SER A 206 -11.59 -6.26 3.09
C SER A 206 -11.07 -7.13 1.94
N GLN A 207 -11.98 -7.77 1.20
CA GLN A 207 -11.63 -8.69 0.12
C GLN A 207 -10.92 -7.97 -1.02
N GLY A 208 -11.41 -6.80 -1.43
CA GLY A 208 -10.81 -6.02 -2.51
C GLY A 208 -9.37 -5.60 -2.21
N GLY A 209 -9.12 -5.04 -1.03
CA GLY A 209 -7.77 -4.70 -0.58
C GLY A 209 -6.84 -5.92 -0.50
N LEU A 210 -7.35 -7.08 -0.09
CA LEU A 210 -6.58 -8.32 -0.01
C LEU A 210 -6.23 -8.87 -1.41
N ILE A 211 -7.18 -8.82 -2.35
CA ILE A 211 -6.97 -9.20 -3.76
C ILE A 211 -5.86 -8.32 -4.34
N ASN A 212 -6.01 -7.00 -4.24
CA ASN A 212 -5.06 -6.05 -4.79
C ASN A 212 -3.66 -6.18 -4.17
N TRP A 213 -3.58 -6.47 -2.87
CA TRP A 213 -2.30 -6.74 -2.21
C TRP A 213 -1.63 -8.04 -2.68
N LEU A 214 -2.40 -9.12 -2.84
CA LEU A 214 -1.89 -10.38 -3.36
C LEU A 214 -1.39 -10.24 -4.79
N ASP A 215 -2.16 -9.56 -5.64
CA ASP A 215 -1.79 -9.30 -7.02
C ASP A 215 -0.50 -8.46 -7.07
N PHE A 216 -0.37 -7.43 -6.24
CA PHE A 216 0.88 -6.69 -6.10
C PHE A 216 2.05 -7.59 -5.71
N LEU A 217 1.89 -8.47 -4.73
CA LEU A 217 2.97 -9.37 -4.29
C LEU A 217 3.38 -10.36 -5.38
N GLN A 218 2.43 -10.90 -6.13
CA GLN A 218 2.69 -11.79 -7.26
C GLN A 218 3.45 -11.06 -8.38
N GLN A 219 3.02 -9.84 -8.73
CA GLN A 219 3.71 -9.00 -9.71
C GLN A 219 5.12 -8.64 -9.23
N ALA A 220 5.26 -8.25 -7.97
CA ALA A 220 6.53 -7.92 -7.36
C ALA A 220 7.49 -9.11 -7.40
N GLN A 221 7.02 -10.34 -7.17
CA GLN A 221 7.84 -11.55 -7.23
C GLN A 221 8.45 -11.81 -8.62
N ALA A 222 7.85 -11.27 -9.69
CA ALA A 222 8.42 -11.35 -11.03
C ALA A 222 9.62 -10.41 -11.23
N LEU A 223 9.80 -9.39 -10.37
CA LEU A 223 10.94 -8.48 -10.44
C LEU A 223 12.20 -9.14 -9.86
N PRO A 224 13.31 -9.28 -10.62
CA PRO A 224 14.52 -9.97 -10.16
C PRO A 224 15.15 -9.43 -8.87
N GLY A 225 14.87 -8.17 -8.52
CA GLY A 225 15.37 -7.50 -7.32
C GLY A 225 14.45 -7.59 -6.10
N PHE A 226 13.24 -8.15 -6.24
CA PHE A 226 12.26 -8.24 -5.15
C PHE A 226 12.32 -9.62 -4.49
N ILE A 227 12.98 -9.71 -3.34
CA ILE A 227 13.19 -10.97 -2.63
C ILE A 227 12.06 -11.18 -1.62
N LEU A 228 11.14 -12.07 -1.96
CA LEU A 228 10.08 -12.57 -1.06
C LEU A 228 10.51 -13.90 -0.43
N GLY A 229 10.39 -14.01 0.89
CA GLY A 229 10.70 -15.25 1.61
C GLY A 229 10.07 -15.31 3.00
N THR A 230 10.06 -16.49 3.63
CA THR A 230 9.48 -16.69 4.98
C THR A 230 10.53 -16.87 6.07
N ASP A 231 11.82 -16.94 5.71
CA ASP A 231 12.94 -16.98 6.65
C ASP A 231 13.38 -15.55 6.98
N THR A 232 12.76 -14.97 8.01
CA THR A 232 13.06 -13.61 8.48
C THR A 232 14.54 -13.40 8.81
N GLN A 233 15.22 -14.43 9.32
CA GLN A 233 16.64 -14.33 9.66
C GLN A 233 17.47 -14.20 8.39
N HIS A 234 17.21 -15.02 7.38
CA HIS A 234 17.89 -14.93 6.10
C HIS A 234 17.66 -13.58 5.41
N LEU A 235 16.41 -13.09 5.38
CA LEU A 235 16.08 -11.78 4.79
C LEU A 235 16.82 -10.63 5.48
N ARG A 236 16.90 -10.67 6.82
CA ARG A 236 17.68 -9.72 7.60
C ARG A 236 19.17 -9.79 7.28
N GLU A 237 19.72 -10.99 7.12
CA GLU A 237 21.13 -11.20 6.77
C GLU A 237 21.45 -10.60 5.39
N LEU A 238 20.56 -10.72 4.40
CA LEU A 238 20.72 -10.07 3.09
C LEU A 238 20.86 -8.55 3.23
N PHE A 239 20.06 -7.93 4.09
CA PHE A 239 20.12 -6.49 4.34
C PHE A 239 21.39 -6.07 5.07
N VAL A 240 21.71 -6.76 6.17
CA VAL A 240 22.91 -6.49 6.97
C VAL A 240 24.17 -6.61 6.12
N THR A 241 24.23 -7.60 5.23
CA THR A 241 25.40 -7.83 4.35
C THR A 241 25.44 -6.93 3.10
N GLY A 242 24.46 -6.03 2.94
CA GLY A 242 24.39 -5.09 1.81
C GLY A 242 24.01 -5.73 0.47
N GLN A 243 23.37 -6.90 0.48
CA GLN A 243 22.86 -7.55 -0.74
C GLN A 243 21.52 -6.96 -1.21
N VAL A 244 20.78 -6.33 -0.30
CA VAL A 244 19.55 -5.58 -0.59
C VAL A 244 19.65 -4.17 -0.02
N ALA A 245 19.09 -3.19 -0.75
CA ALA A 245 18.99 -1.80 -0.32
C ALA A 245 17.88 -1.59 0.71
N TYR A 246 16.84 -2.41 0.66
CA TYR A 246 15.62 -2.26 1.46
C TYR A 246 15.26 -3.56 2.19
N TYR A 247 14.75 -3.43 3.41
CA TYR A 247 14.24 -4.53 4.22
C TYR A 247 13.03 -4.10 5.03
N VAL A 248 11.90 -4.77 4.85
CA VAL A 248 10.74 -4.61 5.72
C VAL A 248 10.91 -5.54 6.91
N GLY A 249 10.88 -4.98 8.13
CA GLY A 249 11.05 -5.75 9.35
C GLY A 249 10.42 -5.10 10.56
N ALA A 250 10.39 -5.83 11.67
CA ALA A 250 9.87 -5.30 12.92
C ALA A 250 10.78 -4.17 13.43
N SER A 251 10.20 -3.08 13.92
CA SER A 251 10.97 -1.96 14.47
C SER A 251 11.88 -2.36 15.62
N SER A 252 11.51 -3.40 16.37
CA SER A 252 12.31 -4.01 17.43
C SER A 252 13.62 -4.65 16.94
N ASP A 253 13.80 -4.83 15.63
CA ASP A 253 15.05 -5.33 15.05
C ASP A 253 16.13 -4.25 15.00
N LEU A 254 15.77 -2.97 15.14
CA LEU A 254 16.68 -1.84 14.98
C LEU A 254 17.98 -1.97 15.81
N PRO A 255 17.96 -2.33 17.12
CA PRO A 255 19.20 -2.50 17.88
C PRO A 255 20.10 -3.62 17.34
N ALA A 256 19.51 -4.72 16.87
CA ALA A 256 20.26 -5.83 16.29
C ALA A 256 20.87 -5.45 14.93
N LEU A 257 20.13 -4.72 14.09
CA LEU A 257 20.62 -4.17 12.84
C LEU A 257 21.76 -3.17 13.07
N GLN A 258 21.59 -2.26 14.03
CA GLN A 258 22.63 -1.31 14.42
C GLN A 258 23.91 -2.01 14.85
N ALA A 259 23.81 -3.01 15.73
CA ALA A 259 24.96 -3.77 16.19
C ALA A 259 25.66 -4.54 15.05
N ALA A 260 24.88 -5.17 14.16
CA ALA A 260 25.42 -5.97 13.06
C ALA A 260 26.11 -5.12 12.00
N MET A 261 25.51 -3.98 11.63
CA MET A 261 26.05 -3.10 10.58
C MET A 261 27.21 -2.23 11.05
N SER A 262 27.29 -1.89 12.35
CA SER A 262 28.43 -1.15 12.93
C SER A 262 29.76 -1.92 12.85
N GLY A 263 29.72 -3.23 12.62
CA GLY A 263 30.89 -4.10 12.51
C GLY A 263 31.37 -4.38 11.08
N LEU A 264 30.72 -3.85 10.04
CA LEU A 264 31.02 -4.16 8.65
C LEU A 264 31.81 -3.04 7.95
N PRO A 265 32.84 -3.35 7.14
CA PRO A 265 33.44 -2.35 6.26
C PRO A 265 32.40 -1.94 5.19
N PRO A 266 32.40 -0.66 4.74
CA PRO A 266 31.46 -0.21 3.70
C PRO A 266 31.63 -1.05 2.43
N VAL A 267 30.51 -1.55 1.90
CA VAL A 267 30.49 -2.25 0.61
C VAL A 267 30.76 -1.21 -0.47
N ALA A 268 31.75 -1.48 -1.33
CA ALA A 268 32.05 -0.60 -2.45
C ALA A 268 30.87 -0.59 -3.43
N VAL A 269 30.34 0.59 -3.69
CA VAL A 269 29.37 0.87 -4.76
C VAL A 269 29.94 0.34 -6.08
N PRO A 270 29.17 -0.41 -6.91
CA PRO A 270 29.57 -0.63 -8.30
C PRO A 270 29.66 0.74 -8.96
N ALA A 271 30.87 1.17 -9.31
CA ALA A 271 31.07 2.42 -10.01
C ALA A 271 30.18 2.44 -11.26
N GLN A 272 29.36 3.49 -11.37
CA GLN A 272 28.71 3.83 -12.63
C GLN A 272 29.78 3.86 -13.74
N VAL A 273 29.42 3.32 -14.89
CA VAL A 273 30.25 3.17 -16.09
C VAL A 273 30.90 4.52 -16.41
N ALA A 274 32.22 4.62 -16.20
CA ALA A 274 33.04 5.74 -16.61
C ALA A 274 34.28 5.19 -17.36
N ASP A 275 34.17 5.30 -18.68
CA ASP A 275 35.20 5.48 -19.71
C ASP A 275 36.56 4.76 -19.55
N GLU A 276 36.82 3.83 -20.47
CA GLU A 276 38.08 3.12 -20.62
C GLU A 276 39.18 4.06 -21.17
N THR A 277 40.24 4.33 -20.40
CA THR A 277 41.60 4.47 -20.97
C THR A 277 42.71 4.11 -19.98
N GLN A 278 43.42 3.03 -20.34
CA GLN A 278 44.78 2.54 -20.00
C GLN A 278 45.69 3.37 -19.06
N THR A 279 46.35 2.75 -18.07
CA THR A 279 47.74 2.20 -18.16
C THR A 279 48.29 1.66 -16.82
N GLU A 280 49.22 0.70 -16.97
CA GLU A 280 50.07 -0.10 -16.07
C GLU A 280 50.44 0.38 -14.63
N ALA A 281 50.26 -0.58 -13.70
CA ALA A 281 51.16 -1.09 -12.66
C ALA A 281 52.19 -0.17 -11.96
N GLU A 282 51.93 0.10 -10.68
CA GLU A 282 52.95 0.16 -9.62
C GLU A 282 52.31 -0.32 -8.30
N VAL A 283 52.95 -1.27 -7.60
CA VAL A 283 52.56 -1.73 -6.26
C VAL A 283 53.46 -1.05 -5.23
N PRO A 284 52.92 -0.22 -4.30
CA PRO A 284 53.62 0.09 -3.07
C PRO A 284 52.83 -0.27 -1.81
N ASP A 285 53.52 -0.98 -0.93
CA ASP A 285 53.39 -1.15 0.52
C ASP A 285 52.02 -0.99 1.19
N THR A 286 51.52 -2.12 1.69
CA THR A 286 50.46 -2.25 2.67
C THR A 286 50.80 -1.54 3.98
N ASN A 287 50.27 -0.33 4.14
CA ASN A 287 49.85 0.20 5.43
C ASN A 287 48.40 0.68 5.27
N ILE A 288 47.46 -0.27 5.27
CA ILE A 288 46.03 0.06 5.38
C ILE A 288 45.82 0.51 6.83
N THR A 289 45.92 1.81 7.08
CA THR A 289 45.17 2.43 8.17
C THR A 289 43.70 2.15 7.89
N ALA A 290 43.06 1.33 8.73
CA ALA A 290 41.62 1.12 8.67
C ALA A 290 40.93 2.49 8.59
N ALA A 291 40.11 2.69 7.56
CA ALA A 291 39.21 3.83 7.51
C ALA A 291 38.39 3.86 8.81
N PRO A 292 38.15 5.05 9.40
CA PRO A 292 37.30 5.14 10.58
C PRO A 292 35.94 4.51 10.27
N ALA A 293 35.41 3.72 11.20
CA ALA A 293 34.06 3.15 11.07
C ALA A 293 33.06 4.30 10.85
N ALA A 294 32.20 4.18 9.84
CA ALA A 294 31.14 5.14 9.59
C ALA A 294 30.17 5.17 10.79
N ASP A 295 29.58 6.34 11.08
CA ASP A 295 28.52 6.42 12.09
C ASP A 295 27.34 5.56 11.62
N ILE A 296 26.73 4.80 12.54
CA ILE A 296 25.59 3.93 12.21
C ILE A 296 24.44 4.75 11.61
N ALA A 297 24.30 6.02 12.01
CA ALA A 297 23.30 6.94 11.49
C ALA A 297 23.50 7.29 10.00
N ASP A 298 24.74 7.17 9.50
CA ASP A 298 25.12 7.42 8.11
C ASP A 298 24.95 6.19 7.21
N ILE A 299 24.73 5.00 7.79
CA ILE A 299 24.61 3.74 7.03
C ILE A 299 23.23 3.08 7.13
N LEU A 300 22.49 3.30 8.23
CA LEU A 300 21.17 2.72 8.45
C LEU A 300 20.10 3.80 8.54
N GLY A 301 19.07 3.67 7.71
CA GLY A 301 17.87 4.49 7.75
C GLY A 301 16.62 3.70 8.15
N VAL A 302 15.65 4.40 8.73
CA VAL A 302 14.33 3.88 9.07
C VAL A 302 13.29 4.81 8.46
N ALA A 303 12.32 4.25 7.77
CA ALA A 303 11.23 4.96 7.12
C ALA A 303 9.88 4.31 7.44
N THR A 304 8.79 5.04 7.20
CA THR A 304 7.47 4.41 7.13
C THR A 304 7.41 3.45 5.96
N LEU A 305 6.54 2.45 6.05
CA LEU A 305 6.19 1.60 4.93
C LEU A 305 5.66 2.45 3.77
N PRO A 306 5.92 2.04 2.51
CA PRO A 306 5.47 2.74 1.33
C PRO A 306 3.93 2.77 1.23
N VAL A 307 3.37 3.90 0.79
CA VAL A 307 1.93 4.04 0.52
C VAL A 307 1.53 3.34 -0.77
N GLY A 308 0.28 2.92 -0.90
CA GLY A 308 -0.21 2.32 -2.15
C GLY A 308 -0.71 3.34 -3.19
N PRO A 309 -1.33 2.86 -4.29
CA PRO A 309 -1.67 3.67 -5.47
C PRO A 309 -2.57 4.90 -5.22
N ASN A 310 -3.36 4.90 -4.15
CA ASN A 310 -4.26 6.01 -3.77
C ASN A 310 -3.76 6.79 -2.54
N GLU A 311 -2.45 6.78 -2.28
CA GLU A 311 -1.83 7.29 -1.03
C GLU A 311 -2.35 6.64 0.25
N TRP A 312 -3.05 5.51 0.10
CA TRP A 312 -3.56 4.75 1.22
C TRP A 312 -2.43 4.23 2.07
N GLN A 313 -2.66 4.36 3.37
CA GLN A 313 -1.64 4.15 4.35
C GLN A 313 -1.50 2.66 4.67
N PRO A 314 -0.28 2.11 4.66
CA PRO A 314 -0.06 0.74 5.08
C PRO A 314 -0.48 0.56 6.55
N SER A 315 -1.09 -0.58 6.86
CA SER A 315 -1.74 -0.86 8.15
C SER A 315 -1.09 -2.02 8.90
N PRO A 316 0.22 -1.95 9.24
CA PRO A 316 0.91 -3.05 9.89
C PRO A 316 0.33 -3.36 11.27
N VAL A 317 0.51 -4.60 11.72
CA VAL A 317 0.05 -5.01 13.05
C VAL A 317 0.82 -4.24 14.12
N LEU A 318 0.09 -3.61 15.05
CA LEU A 318 0.66 -2.96 16.23
C LEU A 318 0.75 -3.98 17.36
N ARG A 319 1.95 -4.12 17.93
CA ARG A 319 2.19 -4.94 19.11
C ARG A 319 2.48 -4.05 20.31
N THR A 320 1.90 -4.43 21.45
CA THR A 320 2.05 -3.72 22.72
C THR A 320 2.80 -4.60 23.70
N ASP A 321 3.93 -4.10 24.21
CA ASP A 321 4.57 -4.63 25.41
C ASP A 321 3.97 -3.93 26.63
N ALA A 322 3.50 -4.72 27.60
CA ALA A 322 2.91 -4.19 28.82
C ALA A 322 3.40 -4.91 30.08
N PHE A 323 3.40 -4.18 31.19
CA PHE A 323 3.66 -4.74 32.50
C PHE A 323 2.42 -5.50 32.99
N VAL A 324 2.59 -6.77 33.32
CA VAL A 324 1.54 -7.63 33.86
C VAL A 324 1.90 -8.15 35.25
N PHE A 325 0.89 -8.44 36.05
CA PHE A 325 1.04 -8.71 37.48
C PHE A 325 0.52 -10.10 37.83
N SER A 326 1.33 -10.85 38.55
CA SER A 326 1.02 -12.22 38.96
C SER A 326 -0.08 -12.26 40.03
N ARG A 327 -1.02 -13.20 39.88
CA ARG A 327 -2.04 -13.46 40.92
C ARG A 327 -1.47 -14.09 42.19
N VAL A 328 -0.31 -14.75 42.10
CA VAL A 328 0.27 -15.50 43.23
C VAL A 328 1.15 -14.65 44.14
N SER A 329 1.47 -13.41 43.76
CA SER A 329 2.21 -12.46 44.58
C SER A 329 1.41 -12.00 45.79
N SER A 330 2.11 -11.74 46.89
CA SER A 330 1.51 -11.16 48.10
C SER A 330 1.03 -9.72 47.85
N PRO A 331 0.11 -9.17 48.66
CA PRO A 331 -0.35 -7.80 48.50
C PRO A 331 0.76 -6.74 48.51
N GLN A 332 1.82 -6.97 49.31
CA GLN A 332 2.97 -6.06 49.37
C GLN A 332 3.83 -6.14 48.09
N GLU A 333 4.04 -7.34 47.55
CA GLU A 333 4.75 -7.53 46.28
C GLU A 333 3.97 -6.91 45.12
N GLN A 334 2.63 -7.04 45.12
CA GLN A 334 1.76 -6.40 44.12
C GLN A 334 1.82 -4.87 44.17
N GLU A 335 1.78 -4.27 45.36
CA GLU A 335 1.91 -2.81 45.53
C GLU A 335 3.27 -2.31 45.04
N LEU A 336 4.35 -3.03 45.37
CA LEU A 336 5.70 -2.69 44.93
C LEU A 336 5.88 -2.86 43.41
N ALA A 337 5.35 -3.95 42.84
CA ALA A 337 5.35 -4.19 41.40
C ALA A 337 4.60 -3.08 40.67
N LEU A 338 3.43 -2.68 41.17
CA LEU A 338 2.63 -1.59 40.59
C LEU A 338 3.38 -0.26 40.63
N ALA A 339 4.01 0.07 41.76
CA ALA A 339 4.81 1.28 41.90
C ALA A 339 6.00 1.31 40.93
N LEU A 340 6.65 0.16 40.69
CA LEU A 340 7.70 0.05 39.67
C LEU A 340 7.13 0.31 38.27
N ALA A 341 6.02 -0.33 37.92
CA ALA A 341 5.39 -0.15 36.61
C ALA A 341 4.97 1.30 36.37
N GLU A 342 4.29 1.94 37.33
CA GLU A 342 3.88 3.35 37.26
C GLU A 342 5.07 4.30 37.11
N PHE A 343 6.21 3.98 37.74
CA PHE A 343 7.45 4.72 37.56
C PHE A 343 7.99 4.56 36.15
N LEU A 344 8.06 3.33 35.62
CA LEU A 344 8.59 3.04 34.29
C LEU A 344 7.69 3.61 33.17
N THR A 345 6.39 3.75 33.39
CA THR A 345 5.44 4.31 32.41
C THR A 345 5.23 5.81 32.54
N ASN A 346 5.85 6.48 33.52
CA ASN A 346 5.70 7.92 33.67
C ASN A 346 6.32 8.69 32.48
N ALA A 347 5.90 9.94 32.30
CA ALA A 347 6.32 10.76 31.16
C ALA A 347 7.84 10.96 31.03
N GLN A 348 8.57 10.99 32.17
CA GLN A 348 10.03 11.15 32.16
C GLN A 348 10.71 9.88 31.61
N GLN A 349 10.32 8.70 32.09
CA GLN A 349 10.92 7.44 31.66
C GLN A 349 10.50 7.08 30.22
N GLN A 350 9.25 7.36 29.85
CA GLN A 350 8.79 7.23 28.47
C GLN A 350 9.55 8.16 27.51
N THR A 351 9.85 9.40 27.92
CA THR A 351 10.67 10.31 27.11
C THR A 351 12.09 9.77 26.95
N ARG A 352 12.69 9.25 28.04
CA ARG A 352 14.02 8.64 27.98
C ARG A 352 14.05 7.44 27.03
N LEU A 353 13.09 6.52 27.15
CA LEU A 353 12.95 5.35 26.28
C LEU A 353 12.93 5.75 24.79
N ALA A 354 12.20 6.80 24.43
CA ALA A 354 12.17 7.29 23.05
C ALA A 354 13.49 7.90 22.55
N LEU A 355 14.28 8.51 23.44
CA LEU A 355 15.56 9.11 23.11
C LEU A 355 16.68 8.08 22.92
N GLU A 356 16.58 6.91 23.56
CA GLU A 356 17.54 5.80 23.39
C GLU A 356 17.46 5.18 21.98
N GLY A 357 16.35 5.39 21.24
CA GLY A 357 16.26 5.00 19.84
C GLY A 357 16.29 3.49 19.58
N ILE A 358 15.85 2.67 20.53
CA ILE A 358 15.94 1.20 20.50
C ILE A 358 14.87 0.50 19.64
N GLY A 359 14.20 1.21 18.73
CA GLY A 359 13.16 0.62 17.87
C GLY A 359 11.82 0.32 18.58
N ARG A 360 11.68 0.77 19.83
CA ARG A 360 10.46 0.70 20.64
C ARG A 360 9.89 2.10 20.84
N ILE A 361 8.57 2.23 20.72
CA ILE A 361 7.88 3.51 20.84
C ILE A 361 7.19 3.56 22.19
N PRO A 362 7.36 4.62 22.99
CA PRO A 362 6.66 4.75 24.25
C PRO A 362 5.14 4.71 24.09
N ALA A 363 4.45 3.99 24.98
CA ALA A 363 2.99 3.89 24.96
C ALA A 363 2.29 5.16 25.48
N GLY A 364 2.99 6.03 26.20
CA GLY A 364 2.46 7.29 26.72
C GLY A 364 2.17 8.33 25.64
N ALA A 365 1.02 9.02 25.73
CA ALA A 365 0.57 9.97 24.70
C ALA A 365 1.44 11.24 24.58
N GLU A 366 2.19 11.59 25.63
CA GLU A 366 3.04 12.78 25.67
C GLU A 366 4.20 12.76 24.66
N ILE A 367 4.58 11.57 24.17
CA ILE A 367 5.66 11.45 23.18
C ILE A 367 5.38 12.23 21.89
N ARG A 368 4.10 12.38 21.52
CA ARG A 368 3.66 13.12 20.33
C ARG A 368 4.02 14.61 20.36
N ARG A 369 4.39 15.16 21.52
CA ARG A 369 4.73 16.58 21.71
C ARG A 369 6.24 16.85 21.71
N ASN A 370 7.07 15.81 21.79
CA ASN A 370 8.52 15.97 21.84
C ASN A 370 9.09 16.29 20.45
N ARG A 371 9.83 17.39 20.33
CA ARG A 371 10.43 17.85 19.06
C ARG A 371 11.87 17.39 18.86
N ASN A 372 12.50 16.78 19.86
CA ASN A 372 13.92 16.43 19.86
C ASN A 372 14.14 14.92 19.74
N LEU A 373 13.30 14.23 18.96
CA LEU A 373 13.40 12.78 18.78
C LEU A 373 14.43 12.42 17.69
N PRO A 374 15.15 11.29 17.84
CA PRO A 374 15.96 10.73 16.75
C PRO A 374 15.14 10.52 15.48
N GLU A 375 15.78 10.62 14.30
CA GLU A 375 15.11 10.46 12.99
C GLU A 375 14.36 9.13 12.90
N SER A 376 14.98 8.03 13.34
CA SER A 376 14.37 6.71 13.40
C SER A 376 13.11 6.71 14.28
N THR A 377 13.17 7.31 15.47
CA THR A 377 12.03 7.45 16.38
C THR A 377 10.91 8.29 15.76
N VAL A 378 11.23 9.32 14.97
CA VAL A 378 10.22 10.11 14.24
C VAL A 378 9.50 9.26 13.20
N ALA A 379 10.23 8.48 12.39
CA ALA A 379 9.63 7.56 11.42
C ALA A 379 8.72 6.53 12.11
N LEU A 380 9.17 5.98 13.24
CA LEU A 380 8.42 5.04 14.06
C LEU A 380 7.11 5.63 14.61
N VAL A 381 7.17 6.85 15.16
CA VAL A 381 5.98 7.58 15.65
C VAL A 381 4.98 7.89 14.52
N LYS A 382 5.46 8.06 13.28
CA LYS A 382 4.59 8.19 12.10
C LYS A 382 3.93 6.85 11.76
N GLN A 383 4.71 5.77 11.69
CA GLN A 383 4.22 4.43 11.32
C GLN A 383 3.10 3.92 12.24
N ILE A 384 3.21 4.12 13.55
CA ILE A 384 2.18 3.62 14.47
C ILE A 384 0.84 4.36 14.39
N ARG A 385 0.75 5.45 13.63
CA ARG A 385 -0.54 6.13 13.41
C ARG A 385 -1.45 5.34 12.50
N THR A 386 -0.87 4.47 11.67
CA THR A 386 -1.56 3.65 10.68
C THR A 386 -1.56 2.18 11.11
N ALA A 387 -0.74 1.82 12.10
CA ALA A 387 -0.66 0.46 12.63
C ALA A 387 -1.93 0.06 13.41
N VAL A 388 -2.34 -1.20 13.25
CA VAL A 388 -3.61 -1.72 13.75
C VAL A 388 -3.37 -2.56 15.01
N ALA A 389 -3.93 -2.12 16.13
CA ALA A 389 -3.93 -2.92 17.36
C ALA A 389 -4.99 -4.01 17.29
N ILE A 390 -4.61 -5.26 17.54
CA ILE A 390 -5.56 -6.38 17.61
C ILE A 390 -6.37 -6.27 18.90
N PRO A 391 -7.71 -6.08 18.85
CA PRO A 391 -8.53 -5.98 20.05
C PRO A 391 -8.50 -7.28 20.85
N TYR A 392 -8.50 -7.15 22.19
CA TYR A 392 -8.51 -8.32 23.08
C TYR A 392 -9.65 -9.29 22.77
N ALA A 393 -10.87 -8.78 22.55
CA ALA A 393 -12.07 -9.60 22.32
C ALA A 393 -12.00 -10.44 21.04
N ILE A 394 -11.28 -9.97 20.01
CA ILE A 394 -11.16 -10.62 18.71
C ILE A 394 -9.85 -11.45 18.62
N ARG A 395 -9.08 -11.53 19.71
CA ARG A 395 -7.78 -12.21 19.70
C ARG A 395 -7.83 -13.69 19.28
N PRO A 396 -8.80 -14.52 19.72
CA PRO A 396 -8.91 -15.91 19.26
C PRO A 396 -9.08 -16.03 17.75
N ILE A 397 -9.90 -15.14 17.18
CA ILE A 397 -10.20 -15.05 15.75
C ILE A 397 -8.93 -14.71 14.98
N TRP A 398 -8.24 -13.65 15.41
CA TRP A 398 -6.96 -13.23 14.84
C TRP A 398 -5.90 -14.33 14.88
N ASP A 399 -5.73 -15.00 16.02
CA ASP A 399 -4.70 -16.02 16.18
C ASP A 399 -4.98 -17.26 15.31
N ALA A 400 -6.25 -17.62 15.07
CA ALA A 400 -6.64 -18.66 14.11
C ALA A 400 -6.37 -18.24 12.67
N PHE A 401 -6.67 -16.99 12.34
CA PHE A 401 -6.47 -16.39 11.01
C PHE A 401 -4.99 -16.39 10.59
N VAL A 402 -4.09 -15.98 11.50
CA VAL A 402 -2.63 -15.92 11.21
C VAL A 402 -1.87 -17.19 11.55
N GLN A 403 -2.56 -18.25 11.98
CA GLN A 403 -1.92 -19.49 12.41
C GLN A 403 -1.11 -20.11 11.28
N GLU A 404 0.18 -20.37 11.51
CA GLU A 404 1.02 -21.10 10.56
C GLU A 404 0.45 -22.51 10.32
N GLY A 405 0.26 -22.86 9.04
CA GLY A 405 -0.41 -24.10 8.64
C GLY A 405 -1.92 -24.14 8.91
N GLY A 406 -2.53 -23.05 9.41
CA GLY A 406 -3.98 -22.89 9.48
C GLY A 406 -4.60 -22.77 8.08
N GLU A 407 -5.91 -23.03 7.95
CA GLU A 407 -6.59 -23.07 6.65
C GLU A 407 -6.46 -21.75 5.88
N PHE A 408 -6.70 -20.60 6.54
CA PHE A 408 -6.56 -19.29 5.90
C PHE A 408 -5.12 -19.00 5.44
N ASN A 409 -4.15 -19.13 6.34
CA ASN A 409 -2.74 -18.84 6.02
C ASN A 409 -2.18 -19.79 4.95
N SER A 410 -2.63 -21.06 4.94
CA SER A 410 -2.30 -22.02 3.88
C SER A 410 -2.91 -21.61 2.54
N GLY A 411 -4.15 -21.12 2.53
CA GLY A 411 -4.79 -20.53 1.36
C GLY A 411 -4.01 -19.33 0.82
N TYR A 412 -3.65 -18.39 1.71
CA TYR A 412 -2.84 -17.21 1.37
C TYR A 412 -1.51 -17.61 0.74
N THR A 413 -0.80 -18.57 1.34
CA THR A 413 0.48 -19.07 0.83
C THR A 413 0.33 -19.71 -0.56
N ARG A 414 -0.73 -20.49 -0.79
CA ARG A 414 -1.03 -21.10 -2.09
C ARG A 414 -1.39 -20.06 -3.15
N ALA A 415 -2.14 -19.02 -2.77
CA ALA A 415 -2.49 -17.91 -3.64
C ALA A 415 -1.24 -17.14 -4.06
N LEU A 416 -0.38 -16.79 -3.10
CA LEU A 416 0.90 -16.13 -3.38
C LEU A 416 1.79 -16.95 -4.31
N GLN A 417 1.78 -18.28 -4.20
CA GLN A 417 2.52 -19.20 -5.07
C GLN A 417 1.87 -19.43 -6.45
N GLY A 418 0.72 -18.82 -6.73
CA GLY A 418 -0.04 -19.05 -7.96
C GLY A 418 -0.66 -20.44 -8.08
N ILE A 419 -0.69 -21.23 -6.99
CA ILE A 419 -1.30 -22.57 -6.95
C ILE A 419 -2.83 -22.47 -6.87
N LEU A 420 -3.31 -21.43 -6.19
CA LEU A 420 -4.72 -21.08 -6.06
C LEU A 420 -4.92 -19.73 -6.74
N SER A 421 -5.99 -19.54 -7.54
CA SER A 421 -6.27 -18.20 -8.05
C SER A 421 -6.65 -17.26 -6.92
N THR A 422 -6.40 -15.97 -7.08
CA THR A 422 -6.78 -14.97 -6.08
C THR A 422 -8.30 -15.04 -5.80
N SER A 423 -9.15 -15.22 -6.82
CA SER A 423 -10.60 -15.36 -6.62
C SER A 423 -10.98 -16.61 -5.80
N GLN A 424 -10.40 -17.76 -6.12
CA GLN A 424 -10.67 -19.02 -5.40
C GLN A 424 -10.25 -18.93 -3.94
N PHE A 425 -9.13 -18.27 -3.67
CA PHE A 425 -8.68 -18.02 -2.30
C PHE A 425 -9.69 -17.17 -1.52
N ILE A 426 -10.27 -16.15 -2.14
CA ILE A 426 -11.26 -15.29 -1.50
C ILE A 426 -12.55 -16.06 -1.19
N ASP A 427 -13.04 -16.89 -2.11
CA ASP A 427 -14.23 -17.71 -1.87
C ASP A 427 -14.01 -18.73 -0.74
N GLU A 428 -12.86 -19.43 -0.76
CA GLU A 428 -12.45 -20.35 0.32
C GLU A 428 -12.32 -19.61 1.66
N SER A 429 -11.80 -18.38 1.64
CA SER A 429 -11.60 -17.54 2.82
C SER A 429 -12.91 -17.02 3.40
N ALA A 430 -13.85 -16.57 2.57
CA ALA A 430 -15.15 -16.07 3.01
C ALA A 430 -15.93 -17.17 3.74
N ALA A 431 -16.01 -18.37 3.12
CA ALA A 431 -16.66 -19.52 3.73
C ALA A 431 -15.98 -19.97 5.04
N LEU A 432 -14.65 -19.85 5.12
CA LEU A 432 -13.89 -20.14 6.32
C LEU A 432 -14.22 -19.17 7.47
N VAL A 433 -14.26 -17.87 7.17
CA VAL A 433 -14.58 -16.83 8.17
C VAL A 433 -15.99 -17.03 8.71
N GLU A 434 -16.99 -17.23 7.84
CA GLU A 434 -18.38 -17.48 8.25
C GLU A 434 -18.50 -18.75 9.12
N SER A 435 -17.86 -19.85 8.71
CA SER A 435 -18.00 -21.15 9.38
C SER A 435 -17.25 -21.27 10.71
N GLN A 436 -16.04 -20.71 10.82
CA GLN A 436 -15.23 -20.82 12.03
C GLN A 436 -15.51 -19.73 13.05
N LEU A 437 -15.89 -18.54 12.61
CA LEU A 437 -15.95 -17.37 13.47
C LEU A 437 -17.37 -17.06 13.95
N GLY A 438 -18.41 -17.62 13.31
CA GLY A 438 -19.81 -17.37 13.67
C GLY A 438 -20.21 -15.89 13.59
N VAL A 439 -19.31 -15.08 13.04
CA VAL A 439 -19.53 -13.73 12.57
C VAL A 439 -19.99 -13.95 11.14
N GLU A 440 -21.22 -13.55 10.81
CA GLU A 440 -21.51 -13.23 9.41
C GLU A 440 -20.41 -12.25 9.03
N THR A 441 -19.48 -12.63 8.14
CA THR A 441 -18.72 -11.60 7.42
C THR A 441 -19.79 -10.63 6.99
N PRO A 442 -19.67 -9.32 7.31
CA PRO A 442 -20.60 -8.36 6.77
C PRO A 442 -20.71 -8.73 5.31
N GLU A 443 -21.91 -9.16 4.86
CA GLU A 443 -22.20 -9.35 3.44
C GLU A 443 -21.54 -8.16 2.80
N LYS A 444 -20.45 -8.41 2.06
CA LYS A 444 -19.54 -7.47 1.39
C LYS A 444 -19.83 -6.01 1.78
N ASP A 445 -18.90 -5.20 2.32
CA ASP A 445 -19.11 -3.74 2.51
C ASP A 445 -19.28 -2.97 1.17
N LEU A 446 -20.36 -3.35 0.53
CA LEU A 446 -20.99 -3.28 -0.79
C LEU A 446 -22.51 -3.39 -0.51
N SER A 447 -22.94 -3.32 0.77
CA SER A 447 -24.34 -3.25 1.13
C SER A 447 -24.96 -2.01 0.46
N LEU A 448 -26.11 -2.20 -0.18
CA LEU A 448 -26.82 -1.12 -0.84
C LEU A 448 -27.09 0.00 0.17
N TYR A 449 -26.44 1.14 -0.04
CA TYR A 449 -26.73 2.36 0.71
C TYR A 449 -27.78 3.16 -0.05
N CYS A 450 -28.98 3.29 0.51
CA CYS A 450 -30.02 4.17 0.00
C CYS A 450 -30.04 5.46 0.81
N PRO A 451 -29.74 6.63 0.21
CA PRO A 451 -29.90 7.92 0.87
C PRO A 451 -31.36 8.12 1.30
N THR A 452 -31.58 8.61 2.52
CA THR A 452 -32.94 8.93 2.99
C THR A 452 -33.35 10.32 2.53
N SER A 453 -34.43 10.46 1.75
CA SER A 453 -34.97 11.77 1.41
C SER A 453 -35.51 12.45 2.67
N GLY A 454 -34.91 13.57 3.08
CA GLY A 454 -35.38 14.38 4.22
C GLY A 454 -36.76 15.03 4.03
N GLY A 455 -37.39 14.84 2.85
CA GLY A 455 -38.70 15.36 2.47
C GLY A 455 -39.59 14.32 1.78
N ASN A 456 -40.87 14.68 1.57
CA ASN A 456 -41.89 13.83 0.95
C ASN A 456 -41.82 13.75 -0.60
N GLU A 457 -40.83 14.38 -1.24
CA GLU A 457 -40.66 14.38 -2.70
C GLU A 457 -39.43 13.55 -3.10
N PRO A 458 -39.50 12.74 -4.18
CA PRO A 458 -38.36 11.96 -4.66
C PRO A 458 -37.19 12.82 -5.12
N ILE A 459 -35.96 12.41 -4.82
CA ILE A 459 -34.74 13.02 -5.36
C ILE A 459 -34.50 12.44 -6.75
N THR A 460 -34.39 13.30 -7.77
CA THR A 460 -34.13 12.89 -9.16
C THR A 460 -32.69 13.22 -9.53
N LEU A 461 -31.93 12.21 -9.95
CA LEU A 461 -30.57 12.35 -10.46
C LEU A 461 -30.56 12.12 -11.97
N SER A 462 -29.92 13.02 -12.71
CA SER A 462 -29.75 12.93 -14.16
C SER A 462 -28.35 12.46 -14.53
N LEU A 463 -28.24 11.53 -15.48
CA LEU A 463 -26.96 10.99 -15.97
C LEU A 463 -26.88 11.07 -17.49
N TRP A 464 -25.80 11.64 -18.02
CA TRP A 464 -25.50 11.57 -19.46
C TRP A 464 -24.42 10.54 -19.75
N HIS A 465 -24.57 9.81 -20.85
CA HIS A 465 -23.60 8.83 -21.32
C HIS A 465 -23.57 8.72 -22.85
N ALA A 466 -22.52 8.11 -23.38
CA ALA A 466 -22.39 7.78 -24.80
C ALA A 466 -22.20 6.27 -25.06
N LEU A 467 -22.66 5.43 -24.11
CA LEU A 467 -22.60 3.98 -24.21
C LEU A 467 -23.25 3.44 -25.51
N PRO A 468 -22.72 2.33 -26.07
CA PRO A 468 -23.40 1.58 -27.12
C PRO A 468 -24.82 1.13 -26.72
N GLU A 469 -25.68 0.84 -27.70
CA GLU A 469 -27.09 0.49 -27.48
C GLU A 469 -27.27 -0.66 -26.45
N ALA A 470 -26.52 -1.75 -26.59
CA ALA A 470 -26.59 -2.89 -25.67
C ALA A 470 -26.22 -2.51 -24.22
N GLU A 471 -25.20 -1.67 -24.04
CA GLU A 471 -24.78 -1.19 -22.71
C GLU A 471 -25.74 -0.13 -22.15
N ALA A 472 -26.37 0.67 -23.02
CA ALA A 472 -27.40 1.63 -22.63
C ALA A 472 -28.66 0.93 -22.08
N GLU A 473 -29.08 -0.19 -22.69
CA GLU A 473 -30.19 -1.01 -22.19
C GLU A 473 -29.88 -1.59 -20.80
N VAL A 474 -28.64 -2.07 -20.61
CA VAL A 474 -28.16 -2.56 -19.31
C VAL A 474 -28.15 -1.45 -18.27
N MET A 475 -27.63 -0.26 -18.58
CA MET A 475 -27.64 0.89 -17.67
C MET A 475 -29.07 1.24 -17.24
N ALA A 476 -30.02 1.25 -18.18
CA ALA A 476 -31.43 1.52 -17.89
C ALA A 476 -32.06 0.44 -16.99
N GLN A 477 -31.68 -0.82 -17.15
CA GLN A 477 -32.13 -1.92 -16.28
C GLN A 477 -31.55 -1.78 -14.86
N ILE A 478 -30.26 -1.46 -14.74
CA ILE A 478 -29.60 -1.27 -13.44
C ILE A 478 -30.24 -0.10 -12.70
N ALA A 479 -30.50 1.02 -13.37
CA ALA A 479 -31.19 2.16 -12.76
C ALA A 479 -32.60 1.82 -12.28
N GLN A 480 -33.39 1.08 -13.06
CA GLN A 480 -34.72 0.62 -12.61
C GLN A 480 -34.64 -0.28 -11.36
N ASN A 481 -33.63 -1.14 -11.29
CA ASN A 481 -33.39 -1.96 -10.10
C ASN A 481 -33.05 -1.08 -8.89
N TYR A 482 -32.22 -0.06 -9.07
CA TYR A 482 -31.88 0.90 -8.01
C TYR A 482 -33.11 1.67 -7.52
N GLU A 483 -33.93 2.22 -8.41
CA GLU A 483 -35.18 2.92 -8.05
C GLU A 483 -36.16 2.01 -7.28
N THR A 484 -36.17 0.72 -7.60
CA THR A 484 -37.01 -0.27 -6.90
C THR A 484 -36.50 -0.54 -5.48
N LEU A 485 -35.18 -0.55 -5.28
CA LEU A 485 -34.56 -0.86 -4.00
C LEU A 485 -34.45 0.37 -3.08
N CYS A 486 -34.20 1.55 -3.65
CA CYS A 486 -34.08 2.82 -2.92
C CYS A 486 -35.33 3.69 -3.11
N GLU A 487 -36.38 3.39 -2.32
CA GLU A 487 -37.61 4.17 -2.31
C GLU A 487 -37.33 5.67 -2.08
N GLY A 488 -37.74 6.53 -3.02
CA GLY A 488 -37.50 7.98 -2.96
C GLY A 488 -36.39 8.50 -3.87
N MET A 489 -35.71 7.61 -4.60
CA MET A 489 -34.76 7.99 -5.66
C MET A 489 -35.38 7.81 -7.05
N SER A 490 -35.04 8.69 -8.01
CA SER A 490 -35.34 8.51 -9.42
C SER A 490 -34.16 8.88 -10.32
N LEU A 491 -33.99 8.16 -11.44
CA LEU A 491 -32.83 8.25 -12.32
C LEU A 491 -33.27 8.63 -13.75
N GLU A 492 -32.81 9.78 -14.23
CA GLU A 492 -33.00 10.24 -15.61
C GLU A 492 -31.74 10.02 -16.45
N ILE A 493 -31.66 8.87 -17.12
CA ILE A 493 -30.51 8.51 -17.96
C ILE A 493 -30.73 8.95 -19.41
N THR A 494 -29.79 9.73 -19.94
CA THR A 494 -29.83 10.25 -21.31
C THR A 494 -28.62 9.80 -22.13
N ALA A 495 -28.88 9.04 -23.18
CA ALA A 495 -27.88 8.68 -24.18
C ALA A 495 -27.65 9.84 -25.17
N LEU A 496 -26.38 10.20 -25.39
CA LEU A 496 -25.94 11.22 -26.34
C LEU A 496 -24.90 10.65 -27.32
N ALA A 497 -24.69 11.35 -28.43
CA ALA A 497 -23.70 10.94 -29.42
C ALA A 497 -22.26 11.17 -28.88
N ALA A 498 -21.40 10.16 -29.00
CA ALA A 498 -20.04 10.16 -28.46
C ALA A 498 -19.16 11.32 -28.95
N ASP A 499 -19.39 11.80 -30.18
CA ASP A 499 -18.65 12.90 -30.81
C ASP A 499 -19.05 14.29 -30.30
N SER A 500 -20.19 14.42 -29.62
CA SER A 500 -20.76 15.72 -29.22
C SER A 500 -21.01 15.85 -27.72
N ILE A 501 -21.02 14.74 -26.97
CA ILE A 501 -21.34 14.74 -25.53
C ILE A 501 -20.39 15.63 -24.72
N MET A 502 -19.08 15.61 -24.98
CA MET A 502 -18.11 16.42 -24.23
C MET A 502 -18.39 17.92 -24.41
N GLU A 503 -18.41 18.39 -25.66
CA GLU A 503 -18.57 19.83 -25.94
C GLU A 503 -19.95 20.33 -25.49
N ARG A 504 -20.97 19.47 -25.54
CA ARG A 504 -22.29 19.78 -24.99
C ARG A 504 -22.27 19.85 -23.46
N TYR A 505 -21.62 18.90 -22.78
CA TYR A 505 -21.48 18.92 -21.33
C TYR A 505 -20.76 20.18 -20.87
N ILE A 506 -19.63 20.52 -21.50
CA ILE A 506 -18.87 21.74 -21.21
C ILE A 506 -19.75 22.97 -21.30
N ALA A 507 -20.46 23.15 -22.43
CA ALA A 507 -21.29 24.31 -22.67
C ALA A 507 -22.43 24.47 -21.64
N GLU A 508 -23.04 23.35 -21.22
CA GLU A 508 -24.13 23.37 -20.24
C GLU A 508 -23.62 23.56 -18.81
N ALA A 509 -22.53 22.89 -18.44
CA ALA A 509 -21.91 23.02 -17.12
C ALA A 509 -21.37 24.45 -16.88
N GLU A 510 -20.73 25.07 -17.88
CA GLU A 510 -20.30 26.48 -17.81
C GLU A 510 -21.48 27.45 -17.64
N ALA A 511 -22.66 27.10 -18.16
CA ALA A 511 -23.87 27.90 -18.01
C ALA A 511 -24.57 27.71 -16.66
N GLY A 512 -24.05 26.85 -15.78
CA GLY A 512 -24.68 26.49 -14.51
C GLY A 512 -25.74 25.40 -14.64
N ASN A 513 -25.82 24.69 -15.77
CA ASN A 513 -26.74 23.59 -16.05
C ASN A 513 -25.96 22.26 -16.20
N GLY A 514 -26.51 21.33 -16.97
CA GLY A 514 -25.94 20.02 -17.27
C GLY A 514 -26.63 18.89 -16.50
N PRO A 515 -26.26 17.63 -16.76
CA PRO A 515 -26.69 16.51 -15.94
C PRO A 515 -26.01 16.58 -14.57
N ASP A 516 -26.56 15.88 -13.59
CA ASP A 516 -25.91 15.70 -12.29
C ASP A 516 -24.66 14.84 -12.44
N MET A 517 -24.74 13.79 -13.24
CA MET A 517 -23.66 12.84 -13.49
C MET A 517 -23.31 12.75 -14.98
N LEU A 518 -22.02 12.55 -15.25
CA LEU A 518 -21.50 12.26 -16.58
C LEU A 518 -20.73 10.94 -16.53
N LEU A 519 -21.21 9.92 -17.24
CA LEU A 519 -20.41 8.72 -17.51
C LEU A 519 -19.49 9.01 -18.70
N ALA A 520 -18.21 9.12 -18.42
CA ALA A 520 -17.20 9.54 -19.37
C ALA A 520 -15.84 8.90 -19.08
N SER A 521 -14.98 8.97 -20.09
CA SER A 521 -13.64 8.44 -19.99
C SER A 521 -12.72 9.26 -19.10
N SER A 522 -11.77 8.58 -18.45
CA SER A 522 -10.61 9.14 -17.77
C SER A 522 -9.87 10.17 -18.62
N ARG A 523 -9.95 10.06 -19.96
CA ARG A 523 -9.35 11.02 -20.89
C ARG A 523 -9.86 12.46 -20.75
N TRP A 524 -11.00 12.65 -20.07
CA TRP A 524 -11.60 13.96 -19.85
C TRP A 524 -11.38 14.50 -18.45
N THR A 525 -10.91 13.66 -17.51
CA THR A 525 -10.79 13.99 -16.08
C THR A 525 -9.99 15.26 -15.87
N SER A 526 -8.73 15.27 -16.32
CA SER A 526 -7.82 16.41 -16.12
C SER A 526 -8.36 17.69 -16.75
N ARG A 527 -8.88 17.62 -17.99
CA ARG A 527 -9.45 18.78 -18.69
C ARG A 527 -10.67 19.35 -17.97
N LEU A 528 -11.62 18.50 -17.58
CA LEU A 528 -12.84 18.95 -16.91
C LEU A 528 -12.56 19.47 -15.49
N ALA A 529 -11.62 18.85 -14.78
CA ALA A 529 -11.16 19.30 -13.47
C ALA A 529 -10.44 20.66 -13.53
N GLU A 530 -9.55 20.85 -14.52
CA GLU A 530 -8.87 22.13 -14.78
C GLU A 530 -9.87 23.27 -15.09
N MET A 531 -10.92 22.96 -15.85
CA MET A 531 -12.01 23.89 -16.14
C MET A 531 -12.95 24.12 -14.93
N GLY A 532 -12.83 23.32 -13.87
CA GLY A 532 -13.67 23.37 -12.68
C GLY A 532 -15.12 22.93 -12.94
N LEU A 533 -15.35 22.07 -13.93
CA LEU A 533 -16.69 21.63 -14.35
C LEU A 533 -17.14 20.31 -13.72
N VAL A 534 -16.26 19.63 -12.99
CA VAL A 534 -16.55 18.40 -12.23
C VAL A 534 -16.16 18.58 -10.77
N ALA A 535 -16.93 17.99 -9.87
CA ALA A 535 -16.74 18.09 -8.43
C ALA A 535 -15.58 17.20 -7.93
N ASP A 536 -14.88 17.69 -6.90
CA ASP A 536 -13.90 16.90 -6.14
C ASP A 536 -14.65 15.93 -5.22
N LEU A 537 -14.47 14.63 -5.45
CA LEU A 537 -15.13 13.54 -4.75
C LEU A 537 -14.26 12.94 -3.63
N SER A 538 -13.07 13.49 -3.37
CA SER A 538 -12.07 12.89 -2.47
C SER A 538 -12.58 12.72 -1.03
N ASP A 539 -13.46 13.62 -0.58
CA ASP A 539 -14.06 13.58 0.77
C ASP A 539 -15.41 12.85 0.81
N THR A 540 -16.04 12.60 -0.34
CA THR A 540 -17.37 11.96 -0.45
C THR A 540 -17.26 10.47 -0.71
N VAL A 541 -16.33 10.06 -1.58
CA VAL A 541 -16.08 8.64 -1.89
C VAL A 541 -15.19 8.08 -0.80
N ARG A 542 -15.69 7.04 -0.12
CA ARG A 542 -14.97 6.46 1.01
C ARG A 542 -13.89 5.49 0.49
N PRO A 543 -12.77 5.28 1.21
CA PRO A 543 -11.74 4.31 0.80
C PRO A 543 -12.30 2.91 0.52
N GLU A 544 -13.27 2.45 1.32
CA GLU A 544 -13.97 1.17 1.14
C GLU A 544 -14.73 1.07 -0.19
N ASP A 545 -15.13 2.19 -0.79
CA ASP A 545 -15.82 2.19 -2.08
C ASP A 545 -14.86 1.92 -3.25
N LEU A 546 -13.56 2.17 -3.03
CA LEU A 546 -12.50 2.01 -4.02
C LEU A 546 -11.67 0.75 -3.81
N GLU A 547 -11.70 0.12 -2.62
CA GLU A 547 -10.92 -1.10 -2.35
C GLU A 547 -11.31 -2.25 -3.29
N SER A 548 -12.57 -2.27 -3.72
CA SER A 548 -13.14 -3.28 -4.61
C SER A 548 -12.83 -3.01 -6.09
N LEU A 549 -12.13 -1.92 -6.40
CA LEU A 549 -11.74 -1.55 -7.76
C LEU A 549 -10.27 -1.90 -8.02
N ILE A 550 -9.93 -2.03 -9.30
CA ILE A 550 -8.54 -2.06 -9.75
C ILE A 550 -7.90 -0.71 -9.38
N PRO A 551 -6.84 -0.67 -8.56
CA PRO A 551 -6.30 0.57 -8.00
C PRO A 551 -5.93 1.61 -9.06
N GLU A 552 -5.34 1.16 -10.18
CA GLU A 552 -4.91 1.96 -11.32
C GLU A 552 -6.09 2.73 -11.93
N THR A 553 -7.30 2.19 -11.84
CA THR A 553 -8.49 2.85 -12.41
C THR A 553 -8.89 4.08 -11.61
N ALA A 554 -8.77 4.04 -10.28
CA ALA A 554 -9.01 5.20 -9.43
C ALA A 554 -7.94 6.28 -9.68
N VAL A 555 -6.68 5.87 -9.88
CA VAL A 555 -5.59 6.79 -10.26
C VAL A 555 -5.89 7.49 -11.58
N ALA A 556 -6.42 6.77 -12.59
CA ALA A 556 -6.82 7.36 -13.87
C ALA A 556 -7.96 8.37 -13.77
N MET A 557 -8.76 8.32 -12.69
CA MET A 557 -9.83 9.27 -12.42
C MET A 557 -9.41 10.40 -11.46
N ARG A 558 -8.10 10.55 -11.18
CA ARG A 558 -7.55 11.63 -10.37
C ARG A 558 -6.92 12.73 -11.21
N TYR A 559 -6.99 13.95 -10.70
CA TYR A 559 -6.21 15.09 -11.18
C TYR A 559 -5.65 15.86 -9.99
N GLN A 560 -4.34 16.13 -9.99
CA GLN A 560 -3.63 16.76 -8.86
C GLN A 560 -3.95 16.10 -7.50
N ASN A 561 -3.94 14.75 -7.48
CA ASN A 561 -4.24 13.89 -6.34
C ASN A 561 -5.70 13.93 -5.81
N ARG A 562 -6.61 14.65 -6.49
CA ARG A 562 -8.04 14.67 -6.14
C ARG A 562 -8.82 13.75 -7.04
N LEU A 563 -9.80 13.04 -6.49
CA LEU A 563 -10.67 12.12 -7.23
C LEU A 563 -11.82 12.90 -7.89
N TYR A 564 -12.00 12.75 -9.20
CA TYR A 564 -13.05 13.47 -9.97
C TYR A 564 -14.08 12.55 -10.62
N GLY A 565 -13.89 11.24 -10.51
CA GLY A 565 -14.93 10.27 -10.87
C GLY A 565 -14.63 8.90 -10.28
N VAL A 566 -15.66 8.05 -10.27
CA VAL A 566 -15.54 6.68 -9.80
C VAL A 566 -15.53 5.74 -11.00
N PRO A 567 -14.50 4.88 -11.13
CA PRO A 567 -14.40 3.91 -12.22
C PRO A 567 -15.61 2.99 -12.34
N GLN A 568 -15.94 2.60 -13.56
CA GLN A 568 -16.98 1.62 -13.86
C GLN A 568 -16.44 0.47 -14.70
N SER A 569 -15.74 0.79 -15.78
CA SER A 569 -15.15 -0.21 -16.67
C SER A 569 -13.79 0.21 -17.17
N VAL A 570 -13.04 -0.78 -17.63
CA VAL A 570 -11.71 -0.59 -18.21
C VAL A 570 -11.71 -0.99 -19.68
N SER A 571 -10.84 -0.35 -20.44
CA SER A 571 -10.55 -0.69 -21.83
C SER A 571 -9.04 -0.70 -22.00
N VAL A 572 -8.50 -1.85 -22.36
CA VAL A 572 -7.06 -2.12 -22.37
C VAL A 572 -6.72 -3.06 -23.53
N LEU A 573 -5.51 -2.95 -24.07
CA LEU A 573 -4.99 -3.89 -25.07
C LEU A 573 -4.43 -5.13 -24.38
N ALA A 574 -4.68 -6.32 -24.92
CA ALA A 574 -4.11 -7.57 -24.41
C ALA A 574 -3.61 -8.47 -25.55
N LEU A 575 -2.95 -9.58 -25.22
CA LEU A 575 -2.56 -10.61 -26.19
C LEU A 575 -3.73 -11.58 -26.43
N LEU A 576 -4.32 -11.51 -27.61
CA LEU A 576 -5.26 -12.52 -28.09
C LEU A 576 -4.50 -13.63 -28.81
N TYR A 577 -4.90 -14.88 -28.57
CA TYR A 577 -4.25 -16.04 -29.17
C TYR A 577 -5.28 -17.05 -29.69
N ASN A 578 -4.97 -17.68 -30.83
CA ASN A 578 -5.79 -18.73 -31.40
C ASN A 578 -5.45 -20.07 -30.71
N LYS A 579 -6.44 -20.68 -30.04
CA LYS A 579 -6.24 -21.89 -29.23
C LYS A 579 -5.95 -23.14 -30.08
N GLU A 580 -6.29 -23.13 -31.37
CA GLU A 580 -5.92 -24.22 -32.29
C GLU A 580 -4.47 -24.14 -32.76
N MET A 581 -3.83 -22.96 -32.61
CA MET A 581 -2.49 -22.67 -33.09
C MET A 581 -1.46 -22.59 -31.96
N VAL A 582 -1.89 -22.39 -30.71
CA VAL A 582 -0.99 -22.10 -29.58
C VAL A 582 -1.09 -23.18 -28.51
N ASP A 583 -0.01 -23.94 -28.34
CA ASP A 583 0.09 -25.01 -27.34
C ASP A 583 0.43 -24.47 -25.92
N SER A 584 1.17 -23.36 -25.84
CA SER A 584 1.60 -22.73 -24.59
C SER A 584 1.71 -21.22 -24.75
N LEU A 585 1.23 -20.45 -23.77
CA LEU A 585 1.28 -18.99 -23.82
C LEU A 585 2.71 -18.47 -23.64
N PRO A 586 3.16 -17.52 -24.48
CA PRO A 586 4.45 -16.85 -24.29
C PRO A 586 4.33 -15.83 -23.16
N ILE A 587 5.15 -15.96 -22.13
CA ILE A 587 5.17 -15.02 -21.00
C ILE A 587 6.19 -13.89 -21.18
N SER A 588 7.12 -14.02 -22.13
CA SER A 588 8.10 -12.99 -22.49
C SER A 588 8.18 -12.74 -24.00
N LEU A 589 8.70 -11.57 -24.37
CA LEU A 589 8.96 -11.18 -25.76
C LEU A 589 9.91 -12.17 -26.46
N GLU A 590 10.89 -12.73 -25.76
CA GLU A 590 11.81 -13.75 -26.28
C GLU A 590 11.08 -15.06 -26.59
N GLU A 591 10.20 -15.51 -25.69
CA GLU A 591 9.39 -16.69 -25.92
C GLU A 591 8.42 -16.49 -27.08
N LEU A 592 7.75 -15.34 -27.14
CA LEU A 592 6.86 -15.00 -28.24
C LEU A 592 7.62 -15.03 -29.58
N LEU A 593 8.80 -14.40 -29.67
CA LEU A 593 9.61 -14.42 -30.89
C LEU A 593 10.11 -15.81 -31.29
N VAL A 594 10.22 -16.75 -30.36
CA VAL A 594 10.56 -18.16 -30.64
C VAL A 594 9.34 -18.91 -31.18
N GLN A 595 8.15 -18.62 -30.66
CA GLN A 595 6.89 -19.25 -31.09
C GLN A 595 6.40 -18.71 -32.44
N VAL A 596 6.71 -17.45 -32.77
CA VAL A 596 6.33 -16.86 -34.06
C VAL A 596 7.10 -17.51 -35.22
N THR A 597 6.33 -18.02 -36.18
CA THR A 597 6.82 -18.70 -37.39
C THR A 597 5.95 -18.29 -38.60
N PRO A 598 6.35 -18.59 -39.84
CA PRO A 598 5.48 -18.37 -41.00
C PRO A 598 4.10 -19.06 -40.90
N GLU A 599 4.03 -20.17 -40.16
CA GLU A 599 2.79 -20.91 -39.89
C GLU A 599 2.02 -20.39 -38.66
N HIS A 600 2.73 -19.83 -37.67
CA HIS A 600 2.17 -19.26 -36.44
C HIS A 600 2.50 -17.77 -36.38
N ARG A 601 1.81 -17.01 -37.22
CA ARG A 601 2.10 -15.58 -37.40
C ARG A 601 1.61 -14.73 -36.23
N TRP A 602 2.20 -13.56 -36.05
CA TRP A 602 1.76 -12.57 -35.08
C TRP A 602 1.41 -11.27 -35.78
N ALA A 603 0.16 -10.82 -35.64
CA ALA A 603 -0.27 -9.52 -36.12
C ALA A 603 -0.18 -8.49 -35.00
N LEU A 604 0.66 -7.47 -35.19
CA LEU A 604 0.82 -6.35 -34.26
C LEU A 604 0.43 -5.06 -34.96
N PRO A 605 -0.72 -4.45 -34.59
CA PRO A 605 -1.02 -3.11 -35.01
C PRO A 605 0.02 -2.12 -34.49
N MET A 606 0.51 -1.22 -35.34
CA MET A 606 1.51 -0.22 -34.99
C MET A 606 0.94 1.18 -35.20
N ARG A 607 0.63 1.80 -34.09
CA ARG A 607 0.33 3.21 -33.84
C ARG A 607 0.72 3.49 -32.40
N PHE A 608 0.78 4.75 -31.99
CA PHE A 608 1.18 5.12 -30.65
C PHE A 608 0.44 4.32 -29.57
N PHE A 609 -0.90 4.33 -29.60
CA PHE A 609 -1.72 3.56 -28.67
C PHE A 609 -1.40 2.06 -28.66
N TYR A 610 -1.18 1.44 -29.83
CA TYR A 610 -0.93 -0.01 -29.96
C TYR A 610 0.53 -0.43 -29.73
N GLY A 611 1.49 0.49 -29.88
CA GLY A 611 2.91 0.24 -29.64
C GLY A 611 3.36 0.63 -28.22
N TYR A 612 2.55 1.43 -27.52
CA TYR A 612 2.89 1.97 -26.19
C TYR A 612 3.23 0.89 -25.17
N TRP A 613 2.54 -0.25 -25.20
CA TRP A 613 2.69 -1.31 -24.20
C TRP A 613 4.11 -1.88 -24.09
N GLY A 614 4.90 -1.79 -25.16
CA GLY A 614 6.27 -2.24 -25.19
C GLY A 614 7.28 -1.24 -24.63
N LEU A 615 6.87 -0.02 -24.27
CA LEU A 615 7.78 1.00 -23.74
C LEU A 615 8.24 0.68 -22.30
N ASN A 616 7.29 0.43 -21.40
CA ASN A 616 7.53 0.12 -19.99
C ASN A 616 8.41 -1.13 -19.77
N PRO A 617 8.19 -2.26 -20.49
CA PRO A 617 9.08 -3.42 -20.44
C PRO A 617 10.57 -3.13 -20.69
N PHE A 618 10.89 -2.03 -21.37
CA PHE A 618 12.26 -1.59 -21.64
C PHE A 618 12.71 -0.41 -20.75
N GLY A 619 11.97 -0.13 -19.67
CA GLY A 619 12.28 0.90 -18.68
C GLY A 619 11.84 2.31 -19.07
N GLY A 620 10.91 2.44 -20.03
CA GLY A 620 10.42 3.73 -20.49
C GLY A 620 9.10 4.16 -19.90
N PHE A 621 8.96 5.47 -19.67
CA PHE A 621 7.75 6.11 -19.14
C PHE A 621 7.54 7.46 -19.82
N LEU A 622 6.32 7.73 -20.27
CA LEU A 622 6.00 9.03 -20.88
C LEU A 622 5.61 10.11 -19.86
N PHE A 623 5.08 9.71 -18.71
CA PHE A 623 4.52 10.63 -17.72
C PHE A 623 5.06 10.30 -16.32
N ASN A 624 5.31 11.34 -15.54
CA ASN A 624 5.62 11.29 -14.12
C ASN A 624 4.55 12.10 -13.38
N SER A 625 3.96 11.52 -12.34
CA SER A 625 2.91 12.14 -11.52
C SER A 625 3.35 13.45 -10.83
N GLU A 626 4.66 13.66 -10.63
CA GLU A 626 5.21 14.87 -9.99
C GLU A 626 5.66 15.94 -10.98
N THR A 627 6.21 15.54 -12.13
CA THR A 627 6.84 16.47 -13.09
C THR A 627 6.07 16.62 -14.41
N GLY A 628 5.01 15.85 -14.60
CA GLY A 628 4.25 15.80 -15.86
C GLY A 628 4.99 14.99 -16.92
N LEU A 629 4.88 15.43 -18.17
CA LEU A 629 5.46 14.73 -19.32
C LEU A 629 7.00 14.64 -19.21
N ILE A 630 7.53 13.43 -19.36
CA ILE A 630 8.97 13.13 -19.26
C ILE A 630 9.64 13.58 -20.58
N GLU A 631 10.71 14.37 -20.48
CA GLU A 631 11.36 14.93 -21.68
C GLU A 631 12.37 13.96 -22.32
N GLU A 632 13.02 13.13 -21.52
CA GLU A 632 14.01 12.14 -21.95
C GLU A 632 13.43 10.74 -21.81
N GLN A 633 13.28 10.04 -22.92
CA GLN A 633 12.46 8.86 -23.03
C GLN A 633 13.31 7.60 -23.03
N ALA A 634 13.78 7.26 -21.83
CA ALA A 634 14.39 5.96 -21.58
C ALA A 634 13.52 4.83 -22.16
N GLY A 635 14.12 3.74 -22.63
CA GLY A 635 13.36 2.61 -23.17
C GLY A 635 12.85 2.76 -24.62
N LEU A 636 12.69 3.97 -25.19
CA LEU A 636 12.22 4.12 -26.58
C LEU A 636 13.21 3.54 -27.60
N VAL A 637 14.49 3.89 -27.49
CA VAL A 637 15.54 3.35 -28.38
C VAL A 637 15.58 1.82 -28.35
N PRO A 638 15.70 1.14 -27.19
CA PRO A 638 15.74 -0.31 -27.16
C PRO A 638 14.42 -0.96 -27.60
N TRP A 639 13.25 -0.37 -27.32
CA TRP A 639 11.96 -0.86 -27.81
C TRP A 639 11.84 -0.79 -29.34
N LEU A 640 12.15 0.36 -29.93
CA LEU A 640 12.11 0.54 -31.39
C LEU A 640 13.14 -0.34 -32.10
N THR A 641 14.34 -0.48 -31.52
CA THR A 641 15.36 -1.40 -32.02
C THR A 641 14.87 -2.85 -31.98
N TRP A 642 14.18 -3.25 -30.90
CA TRP A 642 13.58 -4.57 -30.80
C TRP A 642 12.49 -4.76 -31.87
N LEU A 643 11.65 -3.76 -32.12
CA LEU A 643 10.62 -3.80 -33.16
C LEU A 643 11.20 -3.94 -34.57
N GLU A 644 12.31 -3.25 -34.90
CA GLU A 644 13.02 -3.44 -36.18
C GLU A 644 13.52 -4.88 -36.34
N VAL A 645 14.11 -5.44 -35.29
CA VAL A 645 14.57 -6.84 -35.29
C VAL A 645 13.40 -7.79 -35.44
N ALA A 646 12.29 -7.55 -34.72
CA ALA A 646 11.08 -8.34 -34.81
C ALA A 646 10.46 -8.28 -36.22
N GLN A 647 10.38 -7.10 -36.84
CA GLN A 647 9.87 -6.92 -38.20
C GLN A 647 10.65 -7.73 -39.24
N SER A 648 11.95 -7.95 -39.02
CA SER A 648 12.78 -8.76 -39.92
C SER A 648 12.53 -10.28 -39.82
N ARG A 649 11.79 -10.74 -38.79
CA ARG A 649 11.51 -12.16 -38.55
C ARG A 649 10.35 -12.66 -39.43
N PRO A 650 10.51 -13.81 -40.11
CA PRO A 650 9.40 -14.43 -40.83
C PRO A 650 8.23 -14.76 -39.88
N GLY A 651 7.05 -14.21 -40.17
CA GLY A 651 5.83 -14.45 -39.41
C GLY A 651 5.40 -13.30 -38.48
N VAL A 652 6.23 -12.25 -38.32
CA VAL A 652 5.83 -11.01 -37.64
C VAL A 652 5.20 -10.06 -38.66
N ASP A 653 3.94 -9.70 -38.45
CA ASP A 653 3.18 -8.78 -39.30
C ASP A 653 2.90 -7.47 -38.57
N LEU A 654 3.80 -6.50 -38.71
CA LEU A 654 3.53 -5.13 -38.28
C LEU A 654 2.60 -4.46 -39.29
N THR A 655 1.49 -3.89 -38.81
CA THR A 655 0.50 -3.23 -39.67
C THR A 655 0.01 -1.92 -39.05
N PHE A 656 -0.14 -0.88 -39.87
CA PHE A 656 -0.74 0.39 -39.46
C PHE A 656 -2.27 0.41 -39.67
N ASP A 657 -2.85 -0.74 -40.03
CA ASP A 657 -4.29 -0.99 -40.15
C ASP A 657 -4.70 -2.05 -39.11
N PRO A 658 -5.22 -1.63 -37.94
CA PRO A 658 -5.68 -2.54 -36.89
C PRO A 658 -6.83 -3.43 -37.33
N ALA A 659 -7.70 -2.97 -38.24
CA ALA A 659 -8.83 -3.75 -38.73
C ALA A 659 -8.35 -4.89 -39.63
N ALA A 660 -7.30 -4.66 -40.44
CA ALA A 660 -6.66 -5.73 -41.21
C ALA A 660 -6.08 -6.83 -40.31
N ALA A 661 -5.44 -6.46 -39.18
CA ALA A 661 -4.93 -7.41 -38.19
C ALA A 661 -6.06 -8.26 -37.58
N THR A 662 -7.12 -7.62 -37.10
CA THR A 662 -8.29 -8.30 -36.53
C THR A 662 -8.94 -9.24 -37.53
N ASN A 663 -9.08 -8.80 -38.78
CA ASN A 663 -9.66 -9.63 -39.85
C ASN A 663 -8.79 -10.84 -40.21
N ALA A 664 -7.46 -10.74 -40.13
CA ALA A 664 -6.56 -11.88 -40.34
C ALA A 664 -6.69 -12.90 -39.20
N PHE A 665 -6.77 -12.45 -37.95
CA PHE A 665 -7.02 -13.32 -36.80
C PHE A 665 -8.38 -14.00 -36.87
N ALA A 666 -9.44 -13.27 -37.21
CA ALA A 666 -10.79 -13.81 -37.39
C ALA A 666 -10.87 -14.89 -38.49
N ARG A 667 -9.96 -14.87 -39.47
CA ARG A 667 -9.84 -15.91 -40.51
C ARG A 667 -8.92 -17.07 -40.11
N GLY A 668 -8.33 -17.04 -38.92
CA GLY A 668 -7.35 -18.04 -38.46
C GLY A 668 -6.01 -17.97 -39.19
N GLU A 669 -5.64 -16.81 -39.76
CA GLU A 669 -4.39 -16.66 -40.53
C GLU A 669 -3.18 -16.32 -39.64
N VAL A 670 -3.42 -15.87 -38.41
CA VAL A 670 -2.38 -15.50 -37.44
C VAL A 670 -2.69 -16.13 -36.08
N ALA A 671 -1.65 -16.56 -35.37
CA ALA A 671 -1.73 -17.21 -34.07
C ALA A 671 -1.93 -16.19 -32.93
N TYR A 672 -1.38 -14.98 -33.07
CA TYR A 672 -1.42 -13.94 -32.05
C TYR A 672 -1.91 -12.60 -32.62
N LEU A 673 -2.61 -11.82 -31.81
CA LEU A 673 -3.12 -10.49 -32.11
C LEU A 673 -3.07 -9.60 -30.86
N VAL A 674 -2.59 -8.37 -30.99
CA VAL A 674 -2.74 -7.35 -29.92
C VAL A 674 -3.95 -6.48 -30.23
N GLN A 675 -5.00 -6.58 -29.40
CA GLN A 675 -6.27 -5.85 -29.53
C GLN A 675 -6.95 -5.68 -28.18
N GLY A 676 -7.97 -4.82 -28.11
CA GLY A 676 -8.80 -4.61 -26.92
C GLY A 676 -10.16 -5.32 -26.97
N PRO A 677 -10.99 -5.19 -25.92
CA PRO A 677 -12.24 -5.94 -25.77
C PRO A 677 -13.30 -5.65 -26.85
N TRP A 678 -13.20 -4.51 -27.55
CA TRP A 678 -14.12 -4.12 -28.62
C TRP A 678 -14.14 -5.08 -29.82
N VAL A 679 -13.10 -5.94 -30.00
CA VAL A 679 -13.10 -6.93 -31.09
C VAL A 679 -13.84 -8.22 -30.74
N LEU A 680 -14.19 -8.44 -29.46
CA LEU A 680 -14.78 -9.71 -29.00
C LEU A 680 -16.05 -10.10 -29.77
N PRO A 681 -17.01 -9.20 -30.08
CA PRO A 681 -18.22 -9.60 -30.82
C PRO A 681 -17.87 -10.19 -32.19
N GLN A 682 -16.95 -9.56 -32.91
CA GLN A 682 -16.48 -10.03 -34.22
C GLN A 682 -15.77 -11.38 -34.11
N LEU A 683 -14.91 -11.55 -33.10
CA LEU A 683 -14.13 -12.79 -32.95
C LEU A 683 -14.99 -13.96 -32.47
N ARG A 684 -15.98 -13.73 -31.61
CA ARG A 684 -16.96 -14.75 -31.21
C ARG A 684 -17.77 -15.24 -32.40
N GLU A 685 -18.20 -14.34 -33.27
CA GLU A 685 -18.93 -14.71 -34.50
C GLU A 685 -18.05 -15.58 -35.42
N ALA A 686 -16.77 -15.25 -35.54
CA ALA A 686 -15.86 -15.92 -36.47
C ALA A 686 -15.29 -17.25 -35.94
N LEU A 687 -14.90 -17.31 -34.66
CA LEU A 687 -14.12 -18.40 -34.06
C LEU A 687 -14.86 -19.14 -32.94
N GLY A 688 -15.97 -18.60 -32.43
CA GLY A 688 -16.63 -19.09 -31.22
C GLY A 688 -15.90 -18.67 -29.93
N GLU A 689 -16.60 -18.76 -28.79
CA GLU A 689 -16.05 -18.37 -27.47
C GLU A 689 -14.77 -19.14 -27.11
N ASP A 690 -14.73 -20.42 -27.47
CA ASP A 690 -13.63 -21.34 -27.13
C ASP A 690 -12.51 -21.38 -28.18
N GLY A 691 -12.67 -20.72 -29.34
CA GLY A 691 -11.69 -20.77 -30.44
C GLY A 691 -10.43 -19.93 -30.19
N PHE A 692 -10.51 -18.98 -29.27
CA PHE A 692 -9.40 -18.09 -28.92
C PHE A 692 -9.36 -17.82 -27.41
N GLY A 693 -8.28 -17.20 -26.96
CA GLY A 693 -8.14 -16.74 -25.59
C GLY A 693 -7.54 -15.34 -25.52
N VAL A 694 -7.57 -14.78 -24.32
CA VAL A 694 -6.95 -13.51 -23.95
C VAL A 694 -5.94 -13.79 -22.85
N ALA A 695 -4.75 -13.23 -22.97
CA ALA A 695 -3.67 -13.33 -21.99
C ALA A 695 -3.00 -11.96 -21.82
N PRO A 696 -2.30 -11.74 -20.69
CA PRO A 696 -1.49 -10.56 -20.53
C PRO A 696 -0.45 -10.38 -21.65
N LEU A 697 -0.05 -9.15 -21.91
CA LEU A 697 0.99 -8.86 -22.88
C LEU A 697 2.35 -9.41 -22.39
N PRO A 698 3.19 -9.95 -23.30
CA PRO A 698 4.45 -10.56 -22.88
C PRO A 698 5.38 -9.57 -22.19
N SER A 699 6.04 -10.03 -21.13
CA SER A 699 7.05 -9.25 -20.42
C SER A 699 8.30 -9.00 -21.26
N GLY A 700 8.99 -7.90 -20.96
CA GLY A 700 10.32 -7.59 -21.47
C GLY A 700 11.37 -7.57 -20.35
N PRO A 701 12.58 -7.08 -20.62
CA PRO A 701 13.70 -7.20 -19.70
C PRO A 701 13.51 -6.53 -18.33
N ASN A 702 12.69 -5.48 -18.25
CA ASN A 702 12.53 -4.64 -17.05
C ASN A 702 11.12 -4.68 -16.45
N GLY A 703 10.19 -5.44 -17.02
CA GLY A 703 8.81 -5.45 -16.52
C GLY A 703 7.78 -6.08 -17.46
N PRO A 704 6.51 -6.13 -17.02
CA PRO A 704 5.39 -6.63 -17.82
C PRO A 704 5.09 -5.70 -19.01
N GLY A 705 4.44 -6.23 -20.05
CA GLY A 705 3.77 -5.39 -21.04
C GLY A 705 2.79 -4.46 -20.35
N SER A 706 2.83 -3.16 -20.67
CA SER A 706 2.06 -2.16 -19.93
C SER A 706 1.35 -1.19 -20.89
N PRO A 707 0.18 -1.58 -21.42
CA PRO A 707 -0.61 -0.77 -22.35
C PRO A 707 -1.19 0.46 -21.64
N ILE A 708 -1.74 1.40 -22.41
CA ILE A 708 -2.47 2.54 -21.82
C ILE A 708 -3.78 2.03 -21.21
N LEU A 709 -4.00 2.30 -19.93
CA LEU A 709 -5.26 2.03 -19.25
C LEU A 709 -6.28 3.13 -19.59
N GLN A 710 -7.36 2.77 -20.27
CA GLN A 710 -8.52 3.66 -20.40
C GLN A 710 -9.60 3.23 -19.43
N VAL A 711 -10.20 4.19 -18.73
CA VAL A 711 -11.28 3.95 -17.77
C VAL A 711 -12.50 4.71 -18.22
N GLU A 712 -13.68 4.11 -18.19
CA GLU A 712 -14.95 4.83 -18.20
C GLU A 712 -15.45 4.90 -16.75
N GLY A 713 -15.76 6.11 -16.28
CA GLY A 713 -16.16 6.36 -14.90
C GLY A 713 -17.21 7.45 -14.79
N VAL A 714 -17.93 7.47 -13.67
CA VAL A 714 -18.97 8.47 -13.42
C VAL A 714 -18.35 9.68 -12.72
N MET A 715 -18.44 10.84 -13.36
CA MET A 715 -18.05 12.15 -12.83
C MET A 715 -19.28 12.91 -12.35
N LEU A 716 -19.13 13.71 -11.28
CA LEU A 716 -20.21 14.56 -10.77
C LEU A 716 -20.05 15.99 -11.29
N ASN A 717 -21.12 16.58 -11.81
CA ASN A 717 -21.14 17.98 -12.22
C ASN A 717 -20.97 18.89 -11.00
N VAL A 718 -20.10 19.90 -11.13
CA VAL A 718 -19.84 20.86 -10.04
C VAL A 718 -21.12 21.58 -9.58
N ASN A 719 -22.06 21.79 -10.51
CA ASN A 719 -23.35 22.43 -10.26
C ASN A 719 -24.31 21.56 -9.44
N SER A 720 -24.01 20.27 -9.27
CA SER A 720 -24.80 19.28 -8.53
C SER A 720 -24.06 18.76 -7.28
N SER A 721 -23.06 19.50 -6.78
CA SER A 721 -22.25 19.10 -5.61
C SER A 721 -23.08 18.89 -4.33
N GLU A 722 -24.24 19.52 -4.22
CA GLU A 722 -25.19 19.31 -3.12
C GLU A 722 -25.93 17.95 -3.18
N LEU A 723 -25.86 17.24 -4.31
CA LEU A 723 -26.38 15.88 -4.51
C LEU A 723 -25.26 14.82 -4.51
N SER A 724 -24.08 15.18 -3.99
CA SER A 724 -22.90 14.33 -4.06
C SER A 724 -23.06 13.01 -3.29
N GLU A 725 -23.74 13.01 -2.14
CA GLU A 725 -24.00 11.77 -1.38
C GLU A 725 -24.93 10.83 -2.17
N GLU A 726 -26.00 11.37 -2.77
CA GLU A 726 -26.95 10.60 -3.55
C GLU A 726 -26.35 10.05 -4.85
N ALA A 727 -25.55 10.87 -5.54
CA ALA A 727 -24.83 10.45 -6.74
C ALA A 727 -23.80 9.36 -6.40
N VAL A 728 -23.00 9.54 -5.35
CA VAL A 728 -22.02 8.53 -4.91
C VAL A 728 -22.71 7.23 -4.47
N ALA A 729 -23.89 7.30 -3.86
CA ALA A 729 -24.68 6.10 -3.52
C ALA A 729 -25.09 5.30 -4.78
N PHE A 730 -25.58 5.97 -5.82
CA PHE A 730 -25.91 5.31 -7.09
C PHE A 730 -24.65 4.76 -7.79
N ILE A 731 -23.57 5.52 -7.79
CA ILE A 731 -22.28 5.10 -8.36
C ILE A 731 -21.73 3.85 -7.65
N ARG A 732 -21.84 3.79 -6.31
CA ARG A 732 -21.51 2.59 -5.53
C ARG A 732 -22.39 1.43 -5.98
N TYR A 733 -23.68 1.66 -6.16
CA TYR A 733 -24.61 0.65 -6.63
C TYR A 733 -24.19 0.04 -7.98
N LEU A 734 -23.70 0.86 -8.91
CA LEU A 734 -23.19 0.37 -10.20
C LEU A 734 -22.01 -0.59 -10.04
N SER A 735 -21.21 -0.43 -8.98
CA SER A 735 -20.00 -1.22 -8.72
C SER A 735 -20.28 -2.50 -7.92
N LEU A 736 -21.52 -2.71 -7.46
CA LEU A 736 -21.90 -3.90 -6.71
C LEU A 736 -21.91 -5.16 -7.57
N PRO A 737 -21.63 -6.35 -7.00
CA PRO A 737 -21.57 -7.60 -7.75
C PRO A 737 -22.84 -7.92 -8.55
N GLU A 738 -24.01 -7.56 -8.04
CA GLU A 738 -25.29 -7.75 -8.72
C GLU A 738 -25.42 -6.86 -9.97
N SER A 739 -25.01 -5.60 -9.88
CA SER A 739 -24.97 -4.68 -11.02
C SER A 739 -23.89 -5.10 -12.03
N GLN A 740 -22.73 -5.53 -11.54
CA GLN A 740 -21.63 -6.01 -12.35
C GLN A 740 -22.00 -7.29 -13.11
N ALA A 741 -22.79 -8.19 -12.53
CA ALA A 741 -23.31 -9.36 -13.25
C ALA A 741 -24.14 -8.97 -14.47
N ILE A 742 -24.99 -7.94 -14.36
CA ILE A 742 -25.80 -7.44 -15.49
C ILE A 742 -24.90 -6.77 -16.55
N TRP A 743 -23.86 -6.04 -16.13
CA TRP A 743 -22.88 -5.47 -17.05
C TRP A 743 -22.14 -6.53 -17.86
N LEU A 744 -21.73 -7.62 -17.20
CA LEU A 744 -20.96 -8.70 -17.81
C LEU A 744 -21.75 -9.45 -18.89
N ASP A 745 -23.08 -9.48 -18.82
CA ASP A 745 -23.95 -10.08 -19.85
C ASP A 745 -23.82 -9.43 -21.24
N THR A 746 -23.26 -8.21 -21.33
CA THR A 746 -22.95 -7.56 -22.62
C THR A 746 -21.83 -8.26 -23.38
N GLY A 747 -20.97 -9.00 -22.67
CA GLY A 747 -19.83 -9.72 -23.23
C GLY A 747 -18.65 -8.85 -23.66
N THR A 748 -18.74 -7.52 -23.60
CA THR A 748 -17.63 -6.58 -23.94
C THR A 748 -17.22 -5.69 -22.78
N HIS A 749 -18.07 -5.55 -21.76
CA HIS A 749 -17.79 -4.75 -20.59
C HIS A 749 -16.75 -5.43 -19.70
N VAL A 750 -15.55 -4.86 -19.61
CA VAL A 750 -14.51 -5.32 -18.66
C VAL A 750 -14.67 -4.51 -17.39
N SER A 751 -15.07 -5.16 -16.30
CA SER A 751 -15.35 -4.50 -15.03
C SER A 751 -14.08 -3.89 -14.42
N ALA A 752 -14.20 -2.65 -13.91
CA ALA A 752 -13.18 -2.07 -13.05
C ALA A 752 -13.18 -2.69 -11.63
N SER A 753 -14.23 -3.43 -11.26
CA SER A 753 -14.39 -4.08 -9.96
C SER A 753 -13.71 -5.44 -9.93
N VAL A 754 -12.77 -5.64 -8.99
CA VAL A 754 -12.05 -6.91 -8.80
C VAL A 754 -12.90 -7.97 -8.08
N VAL A 755 -14.07 -7.60 -7.56
CA VAL A 755 -15.02 -8.52 -6.93
C VAL A 755 -16.14 -8.97 -7.88
N ALA A 756 -16.11 -8.55 -9.14
CA ALA A 756 -17.04 -9.01 -10.16
C ALA A 756 -16.83 -10.52 -10.45
N ASN A 757 -17.91 -11.30 -10.47
CA ASN A 757 -17.82 -12.73 -10.76
C ASN A 757 -17.54 -12.94 -12.26
N MET A 758 -16.29 -13.27 -12.58
CA MET A 758 -15.86 -13.59 -13.94
C MET A 758 -15.56 -15.08 -14.15
N GLU A 759 -16.01 -16.00 -13.27
CA GLU A 759 -15.63 -17.43 -13.28
C GLU A 759 -15.76 -18.06 -14.69
N ASP A 760 -16.88 -17.78 -15.34
CA ASP A 760 -17.25 -18.31 -16.66
C ASP A 760 -16.94 -17.35 -17.82
N LEU A 761 -16.16 -16.29 -17.58
CA LEU A 761 -15.86 -15.23 -18.55
C LEU A 761 -14.34 -15.08 -18.79
N PRO A 762 -13.64 -16.13 -19.26
CA PRO A 762 -12.19 -16.15 -19.34
C PRO A 762 -11.60 -15.08 -20.27
N LEU A 763 -12.32 -14.68 -21.32
CA LEU A 763 -11.87 -13.62 -22.23
C LEU A 763 -11.86 -12.24 -21.54
N LEU A 764 -12.93 -11.91 -20.82
CA LEU A 764 -13.03 -10.63 -20.09
C LEU A 764 -12.06 -10.62 -18.90
N ARG A 765 -11.90 -11.74 -18.20
CA ARG A 765 -10.88 -11.88 -17.14
C ARG A 765 -9.48 -11.60 -17.67
N GLY A 766 -9.12 -12.10 -18.85
CA GLY A 766 -7.81 -11.83 -19.45
C GLY A 766 -7.53 -10.33 -19.64
N PHE A 767 -8.54 -9.55 -20.03
CA PHE A 767 -8.41 -8.09 -20.10
C PHE A 767 -8.37 -7.44 -18.71
N GLN A 768 -9.12 -7.96 -17.74
CA GLN A 768 -9.08 -7.44 -16.37
C GLN A 768 -7.71 -7.64 -15.73
N GLU A 769 -7.07 -8.80 -15.95
CA GLU A 769 -5.70 -9.06 -15.48
C GLU A 769 -4.69 -8.13 -16.14
N GLU A 770 -4.82 -7.87 -17.44
CA GLU A 770 -3.96 -6.91 -18.15
C GLU A 770 -4.15 -5.47 -17.66
N ALA A 771 -5.37 -5.09 -17.27
CA ALA A 771 -5.65 -3.76 -16.72
C ALA A 771 -4.89 -3.48 -15.41
N LYS A 772 -4.57 -4.52 -14.62
CA LYS A 772 -3.74 -4.41 -13.39
C LYS A 772 -2.26 -4.17 -13.69
N LEU A 773 -1.83 -4.38 -14.93
CA LEU A 773 -0.44 -4.18 -15.41
C LEU A 773 -0.31 -2.91 -16.27
N ALA A 774 -1.43 -2.29 -16.62
CA ALA A 774 -1.50 -1.19 -17.55
C ALA A 774 -0.99 0.12 -16.92
N SER A 775 -0.46 0.99 -17.77
CA SER A 775 0.03 2.30 -17.38
C SER A 775 -1.11 3.31 -17.35
N VAL A 776 -1.22 4.01 -16.23
CA VAL A 776 -2.07 5.19 -16.13
C VAL A 776 -1.37 6.37 -16.80
N VAL A 777 -2.04 6.98 -17.77
CA VAL A 777 -1.52 8.14 -18.49
C VAL A 777 -2.39 9.35 -18.19
N ASP A 778 -1.77 10.49 -17.85
CA ASP A 778 -2.47 11.77 -17.76
C ASP A 778 -2.82 12.25 -19.17
N GLU A 779 -4.04 11.96 -19.60
CA GLU A 779 -4.60 12.38 -20.88
C GLU A 779 -5.05 13.86 -20.86
N ASN A 780 -4.14 14.74 -20.43
CA ASN A 780 -4.35 16.19 -20.40
C ASN A 780 -4.43 16.80 -21.82
N SER A 781 -4.55 18.13 -21.91
CA SER A 781 -4.68 18.86 -23.18
C SER A 781 -3.56 18.59 -24.19
N LYS A 782 -2.40 18.09 -23.75
CA LYS A 782 -1.23 17.78 -24.61
C LYS A 782 -1.24 16.34 -25.14
N PHE A 783 -2.05 15.44 -24.59
CA PHE A 783 -2.03 14.01 -24.94
C PHE A 783 -2.28 13.75 -26.43
N ALA A 784 -3.27 14.41 -27.03
CA ALA A 784 -3.55 14.24 -28.46
C ALA A 784 -2.37 14.67 -29.37
N ALA A 785 -1.63 15.71 -28.98
CA ALA A 785 -0.43 16.12 -29.70
C ALA A 785 0.69 15.09 -29.52
N MET A 786 0.82 14.54 -28.32
CA MET A 786 1.79 13.48 -28.01
C MET A 786 1.48 12.20 -28.81
N GLU A 787 0.23 11.75 -28.83
CA GLU A 787 -0.20 10.59 -29.63
C GLU A 787 0.15 10.76 -31.12
N ALA A 788 -0.07 11.94 -31.69
CA ALA A 788 0.29 12.23 -33.08
C ALA A 788 1.81 12.21 -33.33
N LEU A 789 2.61 12.71 -32.38
CA LEU A 789 4.08 12.61 -32.44
C LEU A 789 4.54 11.16 -32.37
N GLY A 790 3.92 10.36 -31.49
CA GLY A 790 4.21 8.94 -31.37
C GLY A 790 3.84 8.14 -32.61
N ASP A 791 2.69 8.43 -33.23
CA ASP A 791 2.28 7.84 -34.51
C ASP A 791 3.31 8.12 -35.61
N THR A 792 3.82 9.35 -35.64
CA THR A 792 4.87 9.77 -36.56
C THR A 792 6.17 9.01 -36.30
N LEU A 793 6.60 8.91 -35.03
CA LEU A 793 7.79 8.16 -34.63
C LEU A 793 7.75 6.70 -35.10
N TYR A 794 6.64 5.99 -34.83
CA TYR A 794 6.49 4.61 -35.26
C TYR A 794 6.49 4.46 -36.78
N ALA A 795 5.84 5.36 -37.51
CA ALA A 795 5.84 5.37 -38.97
C ALA A 795 7.24 5.64 -39.54
N ASP A 796 7.98 6.58 -38.96
CA ASP A 796 9.31 6.95 -39.43
C ASP A 796 10.30 5.80 -39.31
N VAL A 797 10.30 5.10 -38.17
CA VAL A 797 11.17 3.93 -37.97
C VAL A 797 10.68 2.74 -38.82
N LEU A 798 9.41 2.34 -38.68
CA LEU A 798 8.95 1.03 -39.17
C LEU A 798 8.47 1.03 -40.62
N LEU A 799 8.16 2.20 -41.21
CA LEU A 799 7.75 2.34 -42.61
C LEU A 799 8.77 3.10 -43.45
N ASN A 800 9.29 4.22 -42.91
CA ASN A 800 10.15 5.12 -43.68
C ASN A 800 11.65 4.76 -43.55
N GLY A 801 12.02 3.88 -42.62
CA GLY A 801 13.40 3.43 -42.41
C GLY A 801 14.31 4.52 -41.87
N VAL A 802 13.76 5.45 -41.09
CA VAL A 802 14.55 6.43 -40.33
C VAL A 802 15.28 5.70 -39.21
N ASP A 803 16.57 6.00 -39.05
CA ASP A 803 17.41 5.46 -37.98
C ASP A 803 16.79 5.73 -36.60
N VAL A 804 16.76 4.70 -35.73
CA VAL A 804 16.07 4.72 -34.44
C VAL A 804 16.55 5.87 -33.55
N GLU A 805 17.86 6.04 -33.39
CA GLU A 805 18.41 7.10 -32.54
C GLU A 805 18.01 8.49 -33.06
N THR A 806 18.07 8.67 -34.38
CA THR A 806 17.67 9.91 -35.04
C THR A 806 16.18 10.22 -34.80
N ALA A 807 15.30 9.24 -35.01
CA ALA A 807 13.86 9.41 -34.83
C ALA A 807 13.50 9.71 -33.36
N VAL A 808 14.15 9.05 -32.40
CA VAL A 808 13.94 9.31 -30.97
C VAL A 808 14.41 10.71 -30.58
N ILE A 809 15.57 11.18 -31.06
CA ILE A 809 16.04 12.55 -30.79
C ILE A 809 15.06 13.60 -31.33
N GLU A 810 14.53 13.40 -32.55
CA GLU A 810 13.53 14.30 -33.13
C GLU A 810 12.23 14.31 -32.33
N PHE A 811 11.78 13.13 -31.91
CA PHE A 811 10.61 12.95 -31.06
C PHE A 811 10.80 13.64 -29.70
N GLU A 812 11.89 13.39 -28.99
CA GLU A 812 12.20 14.03 -27.71
C GLU A 812 12.29 15.56 -27.84
N THR A 813 12.86 16.06 -28.94
CA THR A 813 12.90 17.50 -29.22
C THR A 813 11.50 18.08 -29.37
N ALA A 814 10.59 17.37 -30.06
CA ALA A 814 9.21 17.80 -30.20
C ALA A 814 8.44 17.73 -28.87
N VAL A 815 8.68 16.69 -28.08
CA VAL A 815 8.13 16.49 -26.73
C VAL A 815 8.59 17.60 -25.78
N GLN A 816 9.87 17.99 -25.80
CA GLN A 816 10.41 19.13 -25.06
C GLN A 816 9.85 20.49 -25.51
N ALA A 817 9.41 20.61 -26.76
CA ALA A 817 8.72 21.82 -27.22
C ALA A 817 7.28 21.85 -26.69
N LEU A 818 6.61 20.70 -26.67
CA LEU A 818 5.27 20.52 -26.13
C LEU A 818 5.22 20.67 -24.60
N SER A 819 6.25 20.25 -23.87
CA SER A 819 6.34 20.45 -22.42
C SER A 819 6.31 21.95 -22.05
N LYS A 820 6.93 22.80 -22.87
CA LYS A 820 7.08 24.25 -22.66
C LYS A 820 5.87 25.09 -23.05
N THR A 821 4.88 24.54 -23.75
CA THR A 821 3.64 25.28 -24.03
C THR A 821 2.81 25.37 -22.74
N GLN A 822 2.31 26.57 -22.40
CA GLN A 822 1.35 26.69 -21.30
C GLN A 822 0.08 25.88 -21.63
N PRO A 823 -0.61 25.35 -20.61
CA PRO A 823 -1.88 24.64 -20.77
C PRO A 823 -2.91 25.44 -21.58
#